data_AF-A0AAE0BYN9-F1
#
_entry.id   AF-A0AAE0BYN9-F1
#
_cell.length_a   1.000
_cell.length_b   1.000
_cell.length_c   1.000
_cell.angle_alpha   90.00
_cell.angle_beta   90.00
_cell.angle_gamma   90.00
#
_symmetry.space_group_name_H-M   'P 1'
#
loop_
_entity.id
_entity.type
_entity.pdbx_description
1 polymer ?
#
loop_
_entity_poly.entity_id
_entity_poly.type
_entity_poly.pdbx_seq_one_letter_code
_entity_poly.pdbx_strand_id
1 'polypeptide(L)'
;MGLCVLSPRSYGGYAAGFALLMRLVSAVAEEVGSSYENHAENVLPGYNLHWSVVKAAEDADAYFELCIEAATTGWVAFGVAEPFSGSMDGSDLVVANVQDGTVEVSDRYATAKMTPIEDCSQDWQVVNGWEIDGRTVVQLRRKLDTNDGQDRPLKDTGRLTRVIVATGTADSFTYHGSSRRGLQLPIFPSTTPSISALQDEADIVQVELRPSSSLSGVCTEGCQGYRNWNKEGDWTPALWERLVGASSDNHNLSLAAYGDASGAEDVILALHGFPDGGALYFTELCEYLVDKLGSSWACLALEQRGCNQSDIPQETTAYNIALLSADVISIAEQFVPHATGRRVHLLAHDWGGPVAFAAGLERNDGRFASIIALNAPDGRVWAEAIHTDDRQQEAANYIHPFLNSSYSMTAAYASSWFKDANWFSNYQTAYERAWEEGCHNGLCSIDAGLLWYRANIHTPTAYSWEGVTTEFDDFAKDPIEAPVLAVWGMADDAFNIQRMIDGGRNHSANFTLFQVEGLGHFDVAHDYSVAEAVGAFLSGGQGIELPPQQVTTYVDLCYNLTQMIGEAADASDGDDFWHIVGFEHLVESATEKYLHHFTVHGSTDSEDCADSNAMIWGWAPGGAPLALPETAGVPVAHGGTPRSDATRKYRSIRVNTHYDNPDMDADVKDNSGVKLYISKKRREHDAGLLELGDPSVGLFGVTVPSGFSKVEFTCPSECTQGLENPVTVYASSLHMHQSGIAMHTKQYRAAAELELSDQGREIEYYAFDYQDTNAASFQLQPGDEFHSTCYYQTAASSNVKFGLASNEEMCIDFLYYYPLSSHFEAMGGACGLGSCGRISQAVTSLSSTQFNDVKQWPSNSSCTSTLDSTPPSSDIPPPSSDAETSESNDSSGHSPKVSSQSPGAYAAFMLVAYCVFALQQG
;
A
#
# COMPACT_ATOMS: atom_id res chain seq x y z
N MET A 1 -34.89 -59.78 -23.84
CA MET A 1 -35.23 -60.33 -25.17
C MET A 1 -35.60 -59.15 -26.05
N GLY A 2 -35.01 -59.00 -27.24
CA GLY A 2 -35.12 -57.76 -28.05
C GLY A 2 -34.36 -56.59 -27.39
N LEU A 3 -33.45 -55.85 -28.03
CA LEU A 3 -33.06 -55.76 -29.45
C LEU A 3 -34.18 -55.35 -30.41
N CYS A 4 -34.27 -54.04 -30.64
CA CYS A 4 -34.73 -53.45 -31.89
C CYS A 4 -33.64 -52.45 -32.33
N VAL A 5 -33.21 -52.48 -33.60
CA VAL A 5 -32.07 -51.69 -34.10
C VAL A 5 -32.57 -50.57 -34.99
N LEU A 6 -32.13 -49.34 -34.72
CA LEU A 6 -32.22 -48.21 -35.64
C LEU A 6 -30.83 -47.57 -35.79
N SER A 7 -30.58 -47.00 -36.97
CA SER A 7 -29.23 -46.72 -37.48
C SER A 7 -28.69 -45.32 -37.11
N PRO A 8 -27.36 -45.16 -36.86
CA PRO A 8 -26.75 -43.86 -36.61
C PRO A 8 -26.56 -43.06 -37.92
N ARG A 9 -27.56 -42.24 -38.28
CA ARG A 9 -27.47 -41.21 -39.34
C ARG A 9 -28.30 -39.96 -38.99
N SER A 10 -27.88 -39.23 -37.97
CA SER A 10 -28.49 -37.93 -37.58
C SER A 10 -27.56 -37.01 -36.77
N TYR A 11 -26.73 -37.56 -35.89
CA TYR A 11 -25.84 -36.80 -34.99
C TYR A 11 -24.90 -35.77 -35.66
N GLY A 12 -24.51 -35.98 -36.92
CA GLY A 12 -23.64 -35.04 -37.64
C GLY A 12 -24.30 -33.68 -37.92
N GLY A 13 -25.64 -33.63 -38.07
CA GLY A 13 -26.36 -32.38 -38.31
C GLY A 13 -26.39 -31.48 -37.09
N TYR A 14 -26.66 -32.04 -35.92
CA TYR A 14 -26.73 -31.28 -34.66
C TYR A 14 -25.37 -30.71 -34.25
N ALA A 15 -24.28 -31.47 -34.37
CA ALA A 15 -22.93 -30.95 -34.06
C ALA A 15 -22.51 -29.80 -34.99
N ALA A 16 -22.82 -29.91 -36.29
CA ALA A 16 -22.55 -28.84 -37.26
C ALA A 16 -23.45 -27.61 -37.02
N GLY A 17 -24.73 -27.82 -36.71
CA GLY A 17 -25.66 -26.75 -36.37
C GLY A 17 -25.27 -26.00 -35.08
N PHE A 18 -24.87 -26.72 -34.03
CA PHE A 18 -24.43 -26.12 -32.76
C PHE A 18 -23.11 -25.35 -32.92
N ALA A 19 -22.15 -25.87 -33.71
CA ALA A 19 -20.92 -25.16 -34.03
C ALA A 19 -21.13 -23.94 -34.96
N LEU A 20 -22.18 -23.95 -35.79
CA LEU A 20 -22.59 -22.80 -36.59
C LEU A 20 -23.30 -21.75 -35.71
N LEU A 21 -24.14 -22.19 -34.77
CA LEU A 21 -24.81 -21.31 -33.81
C LEU A 21 -23.78 -20.59 -32.93
N MET A 22 -22.88 -21.34 -32.27
CA MET A 22 -21.76 -20.77 -31.49
C MET A 22 -20.95 -19.73 -32.28
N ARG A 23 -20.66 -19.99 -33.56
CA ARG A 23 -19.95 -19.04 -34.43
C ARG A 23 -20.77 -17.80 -34.79
N LEU A 24 -22.10 -17.93 -34.88
CA LEU A 24 -22.99 -16.79 -35.09
C LEU A 24 -23.14 -15.96 -33.80
N VAL A 25 -23.20 -16.59 -32.63
CA VAL A 25 -23.22 -15.88 -31.33
C VAL A 25 -21.92 -15.12 -31.11
N SER A 26 -20.76 -15.75 -31.32
CA SER A 26 -19.47 -15.04 -31.28
C SER A 26 -19.40 -13.91 -32.30
N ALA A 27 -19.84 -14.13 -33.55
CA ALA A 27 -19.81 -13.09 -34.58
C ALA A 27 -20.75 -11.91 -34.28
N VAL A 28 -21.92 -12.14 -33.68
CA VAL A 28 -22.83 -11.06 -33.26
C VAL A 28 -22.26 -10.28 -32.08
N ALA A 29 -21.64 -10.93 -31.10
CA ALA A 29 -20.95 -10.24 -30.01
C ALA A 29 -19.73 -9.43 -30.51
N GLU A 30 -18.95 -9.99 -31.45
CA GLU A 30 -17.82 -9.33 -32.10
C GLU A 30 -18.26 -8.14 -32.97
N GLU A 31 -19.39 -8.27 -33.70
CA GLU A 31 -19.99 -7.19 -34.49
C GLU A 31 -20.54 -6.06 -33.60
N VAL A 32 -21.22 -6.39 -32.49
CA VAL A 32 -21.72 -5.43 -31.49
C VAL A 32 -20.58 -4.72 -30.75
N GLY A 33 -19.53 -5.43 -30.36
CA GLY A 33 -18.34 -4.82 -29.76
C GLY A 33 -17.64 -3.84 -30.72
N SER A 34 -17.65 -4.14 -32.02
CA SER A 34 -17.02 -3.32 -33.06
C SER A 34 -17.76 -2.04 -33.44
N SER A 35 -19.01 -1.86 -33.01
CA SER A 35 -19.80 -0.67 -33.36
C SER A 35 -19.61 0.52 -32.41
N TYR A 36 -18.84 0.36 -31.33
CA TYR A 36 -18.60 1.40 -30.32
C TYR A 36 -17.12 1.83 -30.29
N GLU A 37 -16.89 3.12 -30.05
CA GLU A 37 -15.55 3.72 -29.91
C GLU A 37 -14.78 3.19 -28.70
N ASN A 38 -15.46 2.90 -27.58
CA ASN A 38 -14.87 2.54 -26.31
C ASN A 38 -15.56 1.32 -25.68
N HIS A 39 -14.83 0.57 -24.85
CA HIS A 39 -15.37 -0.58 -24.11
C HIS A 39 -14.60 -0.85 -22.81
N ALA A 40 -15.26 -1.56 -21.90
CA ALA A 40 -14.70 -2.09 -20.67
C ALA A 40 -15.29 -3.49 -20.41
N GLU A 41 -14.46 -4.52 -20.50
CA GLU A 41 -14.86 -5.92 -20.27
C GLU A 41 -14.87 -6.25 -18.77
N ASN A 42 -15.76 -7.16 -18.39
CA ASN A 42 -15.82 -7.81 -17.07
C ASN A 42 -15.79 -6.82 -15.88
N VAL A 43 -16.46 -5.67 -16.03
CA VAL A 43 -16.55 -4.63 -14.99
C VAL A 43 -17.21 -5.16 -13.72
N LEU A 44 -18.16 -6.09 -13.86
CA LEU A 44 -18.64 -7.03 -12.86
C LEU A 44 -18.49 -8.44 -13.49
N PRO A 45 -18.34 -9.55 -12.75
CA PRO A 45 -18.13 -10.88 -13.34
C PRO A 45 -19.16 -11.24 -14.43
N GLY A 46 -18.71 -11.31 -15.69
CA GLY A 46 -19.55 -11.57 -16.85
C GLY A 46 -20.39 -10.38 -17.34
N TYR A 47 -20.05 -9.15 -16.95
CA TYR A 47 -20.74 -7.91 -17.32
C TYR A 47 -19.77 -6.99 -18.11
N ASN A 48 -20.14 -6.63 -19.33
CA ASN A 48 -19.36 -5.82 -20.26
C ASN A 48 -20.10 -4.51 -20.58
N LEU A 49 -19.35 -3.44 -20.79
CA LEU A 49 -19.84 -2.13 -21.23
C LEU A 49 -19.17 -1.73 -22.54
N HIS A 50 -19.93 -1.18 -23.48
CA HIS A 50 -19.42 -0.53 -24.70
C HIS A 50 -20.12 0.81 -24.86
N TRP A 51 -19.41 1.87 -25.24
CA TRP A 51 -19.99 3.21 -25.36
C TRP A 51 -19.38 4.09 -26.43
N SER A 52 -20.11 5.13 -26.83
CA SER A 52 -19.67 6.16 -27.76
C SER A 52 -20.31 7.51 -27.44
N VAL A 53 -19.56 8.59 -27.65
CA VAL A 53 -20.07 9.96 -27.45
C VAL A 53 -20.30 10.57 -28.82
N VAL A 54 -21.51 10.38 -29.34
CA VAL A 54 -21.92 10.86 -30.66
C VAL A 54 -22.14 12.37 -30.60
N LYS A 55 -21.05 13.13 -30.73
CA LYS A 55 -21.06 14.58 -30.92
C LYS A 55 -21.66 14.89 -32.29
N ALA A 56 -22.79 15.60 -32.31
CA ALA A 56 -23.49 15.91 -33.53
C ALA A 56 -22.83 17.05 -34.34
N ALA A 57 -23.31 17.27 -35.56
CA ALA A 57 -22.99 18.47 -36.33
C ALA A 57 -23.60 19.73 -35.68
N GLU A 58 -23.20 20.91 -36.16
CA GLU A 58 -23.76 22.20 -35.72
C GLU A 58 -25.31 22.16 -35.77
N ASP A 59 -25.95 22.66 -34.70
CA ASP A 59 -27.40 22.68 -34.44
C ASP A 59 -28.12 21.32 -34.23
N ALA A 60 -27.45 20.28 -33.71
CA ALA A 60 -28.09 19.02 -33.28
C ALA A 60 -27.66 18.50 -31.89
N ASP A 61 -28.53 17.69 -31.25
CA ASP A 61 -28.29 17.08 -29.93
C ASP A 61 -27.12 16.08 -29.95
N ALA A 62 -26.22 16.14 -28.96
CA ALA A 62 -25.20 15.11 -28.73
C ALA A 62 -25.71 13.98 -27.81
N TYR A 63 -25.30 12.75 -28.10
CA TYR A 63 -25.79 11.54 -27.41
C TYR A 63 -24.66 10.72 -26.78
N PHE A 64 -24.96 10.09 -25.65
CA PHE A 64 -24.24 8.94 -25.12
C PHE A 64 -24.97 7.68 -25.61
N GLU A 65 -24.28 6.84 -26.38
CA GLU A 65 -24.79 5.54 -26.82
C GLU A 65 -24.08 4.44 -26.03
N LEU A 66 -24.83 3.47 -25.52
CA LEU A 66 -24.40 2.48 -24.53
C LEU A 66 -24.86 1.08 -24.94
N CYS A 67 -23.99 0.08 -24.86
CA CYS A 67 -24.36 -1.33 -24.84
C CYS A 67 -23.95 -1.95 -23.50
N ILE A 68 -24.89 -2.68 -22.91
CA ILE A 68 -24.66 -3.55 -21.75
C ILE A 68 -24.81 -4.99 -22.24
N GLU A 69 -23.82 -5.83 -21.95
CA GLU A 69 -23.94 -7.28 -22.02
C GLU A 69 -23.69 -7.85 -20.63
N ALA A 70 -24.61 -8.67 -20.10
CA ALA A 70 -24.47 -9.27 -18.78
C ALA A 70 -24.82 -10.77 -18.78
N ALA A 71 -24.05 -11.57 -18.03
CA ALA A 71 -24.28 -13.00 -17.82
C ALA A 71 -25.45 -13.28 -16.85
N THR A 72 -26.64 -12.85 -17.23
CA THR A 72 -27.92 -13.11 -16.56
C THR A 72 -29.03 -13.42 -17.58
N THR A 73 -30.23 -13.72 -17.09
CA THR A 73 -31.49 -13.70 -17.84
C THR A 73 -32.49 -12.89 -17.02
N GLY A 74 -32.33 -11.57 -17.02
CA GLY A 74 -32.97 -10.69 -16.07
C GLY A 74 -32.42 -9.26 -16.11
N TRP A 75 -32.83 -8.43 -15.14
CA TRP A 75 -32.53 -7.01 -15.24
C TRP A 75 -31.03 -6.67 -15.10
N VAL A 76 -30.61 -5.65 -15.83
CA VAL A 76 -29.29 -5.00 -15.79
C VAL A 76 -29.47 -3.51 -15.49
N ALA A 77 -28.47 -2.87 -14.89
CA ALA A 77 -28.51 -1.44 -14.63
C ALA A 77 -27.14 -0.77 -14.74
N PHE A 78 -27.15 0.44 -15.30
CA PHE A 78 -26.02 1.37 -15.39
C PHE A 78 -26.47 2.71 -14.82
N GLY A 79 -25.59 3.44 -14.14
CA GLY A 79 -25.91 4.77 -13.64
C GLY A 79 -24.72 5.71 -13.57
N VAL A 80 -24.98 6.99 -13.81
CA VAL A 80 -24.06 8.09 -13.56
C VAL A 80 -24.09 8.39 -12.07
N ALA A 81 -22.99 8.08 -11.37
CA ALA A 81 -22.92 8.21 -9.93
C ALA A 81 -22.80 9.68 -9.49
N GLU A 82 -22.77 9.91 -8.17
CA GLU A 82 -22.28 11.18 -7.62
C GLU A 82 -20.86 11.47 -8.17
N PRO A 83 -20.60 12.62 -8.83
CA PRO A 83 -19.34 12.87 -9.54
C PRO A 83 -18.06 12.78 -8.70
N PHE A 84 -18.16 12.94 -7.38
CA PHE A 84 -17.01 13.04 -6.48
C PHE A 84 -16.96 11.93 -5.44
N SER A 85 -18.10 11.58 -4.84
CA SER A 85 -18.20 10.48 -3.87
C SER A 85 -18.60 9.13 -4.47
N GLY A 86 -18.86 9.06 -5.79
CA GLY A 86 -19.18 7.82 -6.49
C GLY A 86 -20.42 7.08 -5.97
N SER A 87 -21.24 7.75 -5.16
CA SER A 87 -22.27 7.12 -4.34
C SER A 87 -23.54 6.79 -5.15
N MET A 88 -24.30 5.84 -4.62
CA MET A 88 -25.60 5.45 -5.17
C MET A 88 -26.65 6.51 -4.87
N ASP A 89 -26.66 7.03 -3.66
CA ASP A 89 -27.47 8.19 -3.31
C ASP A 89 -26.89 9.43 -3.98
N GLY A 90 -27.70 10.10 -4.80
CA GLY A 90 -27.25 11.13 -5.72
C GLY A 90 -26.89 10.64 -7.13
N SER A 91 -27.26 9.42 -7.54
CA SER A 91 -27.04 8.91 -8.91
C SER A 91 -28.28 9.03 -9.83
N ASP A 92 -28.05 9.17 -11.15
CA ASP A 92 -29.04 8.81 -12.20
C ASP A 92 -28.74 7.39 -12.71
N LEU A 93 -29.76 6.67 -13.14
CA LEU A 93 -29.77 5.21 -13.28
C LEU A 93 -30.75 4.75 -14.35
N VAL A 94 -30.27 4.00 -15.34
CA VAL A 94 -31.13 3.19 -16.21
C VAL A 94 -31.18 1.75 -15.71
N VAL A 95 -32.40 1.18 -15.65
CA VAL A 95 -32.66 -0.24 -15.45
C VAL A 95 -33.31 -0.79 -16.71
N ALA A 96 -32.84 -1.94 -17.21
CA ALA A 96 -33.43 -2.59 -18.38
C ALA A 96 -33.53 -4.12 -18.20
N ASN A 97 -34.51 -4.75 -18.85
CA ASN A 97 -34.64 -6.20 -18.97
C ASN A 97 -35.09 -6.57 -20.41
N VAL A 98 -35.17 -7.86 -20.75
CA VAL A 98 -35.63 -8.31 -22.08
C VAL A 98 -36.74 -9.38 -21.96
N GLN A 99 -37.93 -8.95 -21.53
CA GLN A 99 -39.09 -9.83 -21.38
C GLN A 99 -39.74 -10.18 -22.74
N ASP A 100 -39.96 -11.48 -23.00
CA ASP A 100 -40.56 -12.02 -24.23
C ASP A 100 -39.94 -11.50 -25.55
N GLY A 101 -38.66 -11.12 -25.53
CA GLY A 101 -37.95 -10.55 -26.68
C GLY A 101 -38.24 -9.07 -26.95
N THR A 102 -38.84 -8.36 -25.99
CA THR A 102 -39.00 -6.91 -25.97
C THR A 102 -38.10 -6.33 -24.89
N VAL A 103 -37.36 -5.26 -25.18
CA VAL A 103 -36.61 -4.54 -24.15
C VAL A 103 -37.57 -3.69 -23.33
N GLU A 104 -37.67 -3.94 -22.03
CA GLU A 104 -38.22 -2.98 -21.09
C GLU A 104 -37.07 -2.10 -20.58
N VAL A 105 -37.26 -0.78 -20.57
CA VAL A 105 -36.31 0.19 -19.99
C VAL A 105 -37.06 1.08 -19.02
N SER A 106 -36.38 1.50 -17.96
CA SER A 106 -36.91 2.40 -16.95
C SER A 106 -35.82 3.34 -16.47
N ASP A 107 -36.07 4.63 -16.64
CA ASP A 107 -35.24 5.74 -16.17
C ASP A 107 -35.52 6.02 -14.70
N ARG A 108 -34.46 6.25 -13.92
CA ARG A 108 -34.50 6.29 -12.47
C ARG A 108 -33.42 7.18 -11.87
N TYR A 109 -33.68 7.61 -10.64
CA TYR A 109 -32.69 8.31 -9.81
C TYR A 109 -32.72 7.77 -8.37
N ALA A 110 -31.63 7.96 -7.64
CA ALA A 110 -31.52 7.50 -6.25
C ALA A 110 -31.13 8.65 -5.30
N THR A 111 -31.76 8.69 -4.13
CA THR A 111 -31.55 9.73 -3.08
C THR A 111 -31.12 9.15 -1.73
N ALA A 112 -31.05 7.82 -1.64
CA ALA A 112 -30.56 7.04 -0.52
C ALA A 112 -30.12 5.65 -1.04
N LYS A 113 -29.38 4.88 -0.23
CA LYS A 113 -29.00 3.47 -0.51
C LYS A 113 -30.24 2.52 -0.43
N MET A 114 -31.24 2.76 -1.28
CA MET A 114 -32.55 2.07 -1.36
C MET A 114 -32.99 1.84 -2.82
N THR A 115 -34.18 1.28 -3.07
CA THR A 115 -34.72 1.11 -4.44
C THR A 115 -34.79 2.47 -5.18
N PRO A 116 -34.14 2.62 -6.34
CA PRO A 116 -34.20 3.84 -7.15
C PRO A 116 -35.62 4.22 -7.56
N ILE A 117 -35.91 5.51 -7.43
CA ILE A 117 -37.20 6.12 -7.75
C ILE A 117 -37.32 6.22 -9.27
N GLU A 118 -38.50 5.95 -9.80
CA GLU A 118 -38.79 6.07 -11.24
C GLU A 118 -38.91 7.54 -11.63
N ASP A 119 -38.30 7.93 -12.74
CA ASP A 119 -38.18 9.32 -13.12
C ASP A 119 -39.49 9.90 -13.73
N CYS A 120 -39.65 11.23 -13.65
CA CYS A 120 -40.80 11.96 -14.18
C CYS A 120 -40.75 12.09 -15.71
N SER A 121 -39.55 12.23 -16.29
CA SER A 121 -39.28 11.94 -17.70
C SER A 121 -38.78 10.49 -17.85
N GLN A 122 -38.51 10.07 -19.09
CA GLN A 122 -37.85 8.80 -19.43
C GLN A 122 -37.01 9.05 -20.69
N ASP A 123 -35.73 9.37 -20.51
CA ASP A 123 -34.84 9.90 -21.55
C ASP A 123 -33.91 8.86 -22.19
N TRP A 124 -33.73 7.69 -21.54
CA TRP A 124 -33.08 6.54 -22.19
C TRP A 124 -33.97 5.91 -23.26
N GLN A 125 -33.49 5.96 -24.50
CA GLN A 125 -34.12 5.40 -25.69
C GLN A 125 -33.54 4.01 -25.98
N VAL A 126 -34.40 3.00 -26.12
CA VAL A 126 -33.99 1.66 -26.60
C VAL A 126 -33.54 1.76 -28.06
N VAL A 127 -32.34 1.27 -28.34
CA VAL A 127 -31.83 1.03 -29.70
C VAL A 127 -32.12 -0.40 -30.13
N ASN A 128 -31.82 -1.38 -29.27
CA ASN A 128 -32.03 -2.81 -29.50
C ASN A 128 -31.88 -3.62 -28.20
N GLY A 129 -32.19 -4.91 -28.20
CA GLY A 129 -31.81 -5.83 -27.13
C GLY A 129 -32.39 -7.24 -27.30
N TRP A 130 -31.73 -8.23 -26.70
CA TRP A 130 -32.06 -9.65 -26.83
C TRP A 130 -31.48 -10.46 -25.66
N GLU A 131 -31.99 -11.67 -25.43
CA GLU A 131 -31.34 -12.67 -24.59
C GLU A 131 -30.77 -13.82 -25.43
N ILE A 132 -29.56 -14.29 -25.10
CA ILE A 132 -28.94 -15.44 -25.78
C ILE A 132 -27.94 -16.17 -24.87
N ASP A 133 -27.97 -17.50 -24.89
CA ASP A 133 -27.07 -18.40 -24.14
C ASP A 133 -26.84 -18.06 -22.65
N GLY A 134 -27.86 -17.50 -21.98
CA GLY A 134 -27.79 -17.09 -20.57
C GLY A 134 -27.16 -15.71 -20.36
N ARG A 135 -27.25 -14.84 -21.37
CA ARG A 135 -26.87 -13.43 -21.33
C ARG A 135 -28.03 -12.53 -21.74
N THR A 136 -28.18 -11.39 -21.06
CA THR A 136 -29.04 -10.27 -21.45
C THR A 136 -28.18 -9.21 -22.12
N VAL A 137 -28.55 -8.77 -23.32
CA VAL A 137 -27.87 -7.68 -24.05
C VAL A 137 -28.87 -6.57 -24.35
N VAL A 138 -28.53 -5.33 -23.99
CA VAL A 138 -29.35 -4.15 -24.27
C VAL A 138 -28.49 -3.02 -24.84
N GLN A 139 -28.98 -2.39 -25.90
CA GLN A 139 -28.41 -1.20 -26.53
C GLN A 139 -29.35 -0.03 -26.28
N LEU A 140 -28.83 1.01 -25.64
CA LEU A 140 -29.55 2.18 -25.14
C LEU A 140 -28.84 3.46 -25.60
N ARG A 141 -29.56 4.58 -25.61
CA ARG A 141 -28.94 5.90 -25.81
C ARG A 141 -29.70 7.00 -25.08
N ARG A 142 -29.00 8.04 -24.65
CA ARG A 142 -29.54 9.21 -23.93
C ARG A 142 -28.81 10.47 -24.40
N LYS A 143 -29.39 11.67 -24.25
CA LYS A 143 -28.67 12.92 -24.53
C LYS A 143 -27.54 13.12 -23.51
N LEU A 144 -26.50 13.87 -23.88
CA LEU A 144 -25.48 14.28 -22.90
C LEU A 144 -26.04 15.26 -21.85
N ASP A 145 -27.01 16.08 -22.24
CA ASP A 145 -27.79 16.92 -21.34
C ASP A 145 -29.26 16.83 -21.78
N THR A 146 -30.09 16.24 -20.93
CA THR A 146 -31.53 16.01 -21.16
C THR A 146 -32.38 17.18 -20.68
N ASN A 147 -31.82 18.06 -19.83
CA ASN A 147 -32.48 19.18 -19.17
C ASN A 147 -33.63 18.77 -18.21
N ASP A 148 -33.73 17.50 -17.80
CA ASP A 148 -34.50 17.13 -16.60
C ASP A 148 -33.68 17.44 -15.33
N GLY A 149 -34.36 17.83 -14.25
CA GLY A 149 -33.76 18.03 -12.94
C GLY A 149 -33.55 16.75 -12.12
N GLN A 150 -33.89 15.58 -12.66
CA GLN A 150 -33.70 14.26 -12.04
C GLN A 150 -32.63 13.39 -12.73
N ASP A 151 -32.05 13.90 -13.82
CA ASP A 151 -31.15 13.21 -14.73
C ASP A 151 -29.77 13.93 -14.85
N ARG A 152 -28.62 13.31 -14.50
CA ARG A 152 -27.32 14.03 -14.38
C ARG A 152 -26.71 14.29 -15.77
N PRO A 153 -26.32 15.53 -16.11
CA PRO A 153 -25.72 15.83 -17.41
C PRO A 153 -24.29 15.28 -17.52
N LEU A 154 -24.05 14.44 -18.53
CA LEU A 154 -22.75 13.89 -18.91
C LEU A 154 -21.89 14.99 -19.57
N LYS A 155 -21.01 15.60 -18.78
CA LYS A 155 -20.15 16.72 -19.19
C LYS A 155 -18.72 16.25 -19.51
N ASP A 156 -18.11 16.89 -20.50
CA ASP A 156 -16.71 16.74 -20.86
C ASP A 156 -15.85 17.54 -19.86
N THR A 157 -15.58 16.96 -18.68
CA THR A 157 -14.88 17.65 -17.56
C THR A 157 -13.36 17.42 -17.56
N GLY A 158 -12.79 16.75 -18.58
CA GLY A 158 -11.38 16.32 -18.60
C GLY A 158 -10.99 15.26 -17.55
N ARG A 159 -11.98 14.63 -16.88
CA ARG A 159 -11.80 13.61 -15.84
C ARG A 159 -12.59 12.35 -16.17
N LEU A 160 -12.28 11.26 -15.48
CA LEU A 160 -13.06 10.02 -15.56
C LEU A 160 -14.43 10.21 -14.88
N THR A 161 -15.49 9.69 -15.48
CA THR A 161 -16.84 9.74 -14.93
C THR A 161 -17.05 8.56 -13.96
N ARG A 162 -17.56 8.83 -12.76
CA ARG A 162 -17.95 7.79 -11.80
C ARG A 162 -19.27 7.15 -12.23
N VAL A 163 -19.30 5.83 -12.28
CA VAL A 163 -20.48 5.05 -12.66
C VAL A 163 -20.70 3.89 -11.72
N ILE A 164 -21.95 3.46 -11.60
CA ILE A 164 -22.34 2.24 -10.88
C ILE A 164 -23.06 1.28 -11.83
N VAL A 165 -22.81 -0.02 -11.64
CA VAL A 165 -23.48 -1.10 -12.39
C VAL A 165 -24.06 -2.14 -11.43
N ALA A 166 -25.16 -2.76 -11.82
CA ALA A 166 -25.79 -3.85 -11.08
C ALA A 166 -26.58 -4.80 -11.98
N THR A 167 -26.91 -5.99 -11.50
CA THR A 167 -27.79 -6.94 -12.20
C THR A 167 -28.57 -7.84 -11.23
N GLY A 168 -29.74 -8.30 -11.66
CA GLY A 168 -30.57 -9.30 -11.00
C GLY A 168 -30.74 -10.58 -11.82
N THR A 169 -31.22 -11.64 -11.16
CA THR A 169 -31.37 -12.99 -11.73
C THR A 169 -32.76 -13.29 -12.31
N ALA A 170 -33.55 -12.23 -12.55
CA ALA A 170 -34.88 -12.25 -13.16
C ALA A 170 -35.25 -10.83 -13.65
N ASP A 171 -36.24 -10.70 -14.53
CA ASP A 171 -36.68 -9.39 -15.07
C ASP A 171 -37.21 -8.43 -14.01
N SER A 172 -37.85 -8.97 -12.96
CA SER A 172 -38.46 -8.18 -11.89
C SER A 172 -37.38 -7.39 -11.14
N PHE A 173 -37.47 -6.05 -11.17
CA PHE A 173 -36.51 -5.19 -10.48
C PHE A 173 -36.56 -5.41 -8.96
N THR A 174 -35.45 -5.91 -8.41
CA THR A 174 -35.29 -6.31 -7.00
C THR A 174 -33.89 -5.98 -6.50
N TYR A 175 -33.61 -6.21 -5.23
CA TYR A 175 -32.26 -6.05 -4.68
C TYR A 175 -31.23 -6.97 -5.36
N HIS A 176 -30.12 -6.39 -5.83
CA HIS A 176 -29.02 -7.06 -6.55
C HIS A 176 -28.13 -7.97 -5.68
N GLY A 177 -28.23 -7.89 -4.35
CA GLY A 177 -27.26 -8.57 -3.46
C GLY A 177 -25.84 -8.05 -3.68
N SER A 178 -24.89 -8.97 -3.91
CA SER A 178 -23.50 -8.66 -4.25
C SER A 178 -23.26 -8.39 -5.74
N SER A 179 -24.26 -8.54 -6.61
CA SER A 179 -24.13 -8.35 -8.07
C SER A 179 -24.14 -6.87 -8.47
N ARG A 180 -23.16 -6.10 -7.97
CA ARG A 180 -23.00 -4.65 -8.19
C ARG A 180 -21.53 -4.21 -8.07
N ARG A 181 -21.18 -3.09 -8.71
CA ARG A 181 -19.86 -2.43 -8.54
C ARG A 181 -19.95 -0.93 -8.85
N GLY A 182 -19.12 -0.12 -8.19
CA GLY A 182 -18.78 1.25 -8.63
C GLY A 182 -17.41 1.29 -9.28
N LEU A 183 -17.23 2.12 -10.31
CA LEU A 183 -15.98 2.27 -11.05
C LEU A 183 -15.89 3.66 -11.72
N GLN A 184 -14.72 4.00 -12.26
CA GLN A 184 -14.49 5.19 -13.07
C GLN A 184 -14.34 4.77 -14.55
N LEU A 185 -14.92 5.55 -15.49
CA LEU A 185 -14.79 5.32 -16.93
C LEU A 185 -14.40 6.60 -17.69
N PRO A 186 -13.54 6.51 -18.72
CA PRO A 186 -13.31 7.60 -19.66
C PRO A 186 -14.49 7.70 -20.66
N ILE A 187 -15.62 8.26 -20.20
CA ILE A 187 -16.73 8.60 -21.11
C ILE A 187 -16.28 9.67 -22.10
N PHE A 188 -15.47 10.63 -21.63
CA PHE A 188 -14.77 11.63 -22.44
C PHE A 188 -13.25 11.44 -22.34
N PRO A 189 -12.45 11.99 -23.27
CA PRO A 189 -10.99 11.96 -23.18
C PRO A 189 -10.51 12.65 -21.90
N SER A 190 -9.86 11.89 -21.01
CA SER A 190 -9.30 12.45 -19.77
C SER A 190 -8.04 13.26 -20.06
N THR A 191 -7.95 14.45 -19.46
CA THR A 191 -6.73 15.26 -19.33
C THR A 191 -6.12 15.16 -17.93
N THR A 192 -6.69 14.31 -17.07
CA THR A 192 -6.17 14.05 -15.72
C THR A 192 -4.94 13.15 -15.82
N PRO A 193 -3.81 13.49 -15.16
CA PRO A 193 -2.64 12.61 -15.09
C PRO A 193 -3.01 11.21 -14.55
N SER A 194 -2.28 10.17 -14.98
CA SER A 194 -2.53 8.79 -14.54
C SER A 194 -1.25 8.11 -14.07
N ILE A 195 -1.34 7.29 -13.01
CA ILE A 195 -0.22 6.49 -12.51
C ILE A 195 0.33 5.55 -13.60
N SER A 196 -0.54 4.98 -14.45
CA SER A 196 -0.15 4.14 -15.58
C SER A 196 0.77 4.84 -16.59
N ALA A 197 0.67 6.16 -16.76
CA ALA A 197 1.61 6.90 -17.61
C ALA A 197 2.99 7.03 -16.95
N LEU A 198 3.02 7.27 -15.62
CA LEU A 198 4.27 7.37 -14.84
C LEU A 198 4.99 6.02 -14.72
N GLN A 199 4.27 4.89 -14.81
CA GLN A 199 4.83 3.54 -14.76
C GLN A 199 5.75 3.22 -15.96
N ASP A 200 5.50 3.82 -17.12
CA ASP A 200 6.27 3.63 -18.36
C ASP A 200 7.41 4.66 -18.54
N GLU A 201 7.50 5.70 -17.69
CA GLU A 201 8.53 6.74 -17.77
C GLU A 201 9.88 6.25 -17.18
N ALA A 202 10.90 6.13 -18.03
CA ALA A 202 12.19 5.50 -17.70
C ALA A 202 13.06 6.22 -16.65
N ASP A 203 12.67 7.42 -16.21
CA ASP A 203 13.33 8.16 -15.12
C ASP A 203 12.44 8.33 -13.86
N ILE A 204 11.37 7.54 -13.77
CA ILE A 204 10.60 7.36 -12.53
C ILE A 204 11.12 6.15 -11.76
N VAL A 205 11.45 6.36 -10.49
CA VAL A 205 11.73 5.31 -9.50
C VAL A 205 10.44 5.03 -8.72
N GLN A 206 10.04 3.76 -8.64
CA GLN A 206 8.91 3.33 -7.82
C GLN A 206 9.42 2.79 -6.48
N VAL A 207 8.87 3.27 -5.36
CA VAL A 207 9.28 2.87 -4.01
C VAL A 207 8.05 2.43 -3.20
N GLU A 208 8.08 1.22 -2.64
CA GLU A 208 7.03 0.72 -1.73
C GLU A 208 7.39 0.95 -0.26
N LEU A 209 6.54 1.70 0.43
CA LEU A 209 6.59 2.02 1.86
C LEU A 209 5.57 1.14 2.58
N ARG A 210 6.01 -0.04 3.00
CA ARG A 210 5.22 -1.04 3.73
C ARG A 210 5.83 -1.32 5.11
N PRO A 211 5.07 -1.82 6.10
CA PRO A 211 5.53 -2.23 7.42
C PRO A 211 6.65 -3.28 7.51
N SER A 212 7.20 -3.77 6.38
CA SER A 212 8.29 -4.74 6.34
C SER A 212 9.27 -4.53 5.17
N SER A 213 9.98 -3.40 5.16
CA SER A 213 11.16 -3.18 4.28
C SER A 213 12.35 -2.49 4.97
N SER A 214 12.07 -1.59 5.93
CA SER A 214 13.05 -1.02 6.87
C SER A 214 12.36 -0.61 8.17
N LEU A 215 12.67 -1.28 9.28
CA LEU A 215 12.19 -0.87 10.60
C LEU A 215 13.08 0.25 11.15
N SER A 216 12.61 1.51 11.09
CA SER A 216 13.03 2.58 11.99
C SER A 216 12.05 2.62 13.17
N GLY A 217 12.55 2.53 14.40
CA GLY A 217 11.72 2.23 15.57
C GLY A 217 10.69 3.30 15.98
N VAL A 218 9.60 2.86 16.60
CA VAL A 218 8.65 3.72 17.31
C VAL A 218 8.93 3.65 18.81
N CYS A 219 9.31 4.78 19.42
CA CYS A 219 9.44 4.93 20.86
C CYS A 219 8.69 6.20 21.31
N THR A 220 7.38 6.07 21.54
CA THR A 220 6.49 7.19 21.91
C THR A 220 6.68 7.65 23.36
N GLU A 221 6.29 8.89 23.66
CA GLU A 221 6.26 9.41 25.03
C GLU A 221 5.41 8.52 25.95
N GLY A 222 6.06 7.83 26.88
CA GLY A 222 5.43 6.83 27.76
C GLY A 222 6.42 5.92 28.46
N CYS A 223 7.61 5.71 27.87
CA CYS A 223 8.65 4.82 28.38
C CYS A 223 9.30 5.21 29.73
N GLN A 224 8.78 6.21 30.46
CA GLN A 224 9.15 6.48 31.86
C GLN A 224 8.47 5.52 32.84
N GLY A 225 8.77 4.24 32.66
CA GLY A 225 8.55 3.20 33.66
C GLY A 225 7.90 1.93 33.11
N TYR A 226 8.71 0.88 32.96
CA TYR A 226 8.63 -0.24 33.92
C TYR A 226 9.95 -1.03 33.96
N ARG A 227 10.40 -1.35 35.19
CA ARG A 227 11.45 -2.34 35.55
C ARG A 227 12.81 -2.21 34.84
N ASN A 228 13.77 -1.63 35.55
CA ASN A 228 15.18 -2.03 35.41
C ASN A 228 15.27 -3.57 35.56
N TRP A 229 16.11 -4.23 34.75
CA TRP A 229 16.34 -5.68 34.79
C TRP A 229 17.21 -6.13 35.99
N ASN A 230 17.26 -5.32 37.06
CA ASN A 230 18.05 -5.58 38.27
C ASN A 230 17.30 -6.51 39.23
N LYS A 231 17.31 -7.83 38.95
CA LYS A 231 17.08 -8.85 39.97
C LYS A 231 18.39 -9.18 40.68
N GLU A 232 18.69 -8.44 41.76
CA GLU A 232 19.57 -8.97 42.80
C GLU A 232 18.92 -10.21 43.43
N GLY A 233 19.36 -11.41 43.06
CA GLY A 233 18.78 -12.65 43.61
C GLY A 233 19.32 -13.94 43.00
N ASP A 234 20.38 -14.47 43.61
CA ASP A 234 20.94 -15.83 43.50
C ASP A 234 20.80 -16.58 42.16
N TRP A 235 21.93 -16.75 41.47
CA TRP A 235 22.14 -17.78 40.45
C TRP A 235 21.69 -19.16 40.96
N THR A 236 20.48 -19.55 40.61
CA THR A 236 19.89 -20.86 40.94
C THR A 236 19.75 -21.67 39.66
N PRO A 237 20.47 -22.81 39.50
CA PRO A 237 20.44 -23.64 38.27
C PRO A 237 19.12 -24.41 38.06
N ALA A 238 17.99 -23.71 38.06
CA ALA A 238 16.64 -24.28 38.18
C ALA A 238 15.70 -23.97 37.01
N LEU A 239 16.14 -23.19 36.02
CA LEU A 239 15.30 -22.70 34.92
C LEU A 239 15.64 -23.23 33.51
N TRP A 240 16.83 -23.82 33.32
CA TRP A 240 17.26 -24.39 32.03
C TRP A 240 17.83 -25.81 32.20
N GLU A 241 17.61 -26.68 31.21
CA GLU A 241 18.25 -27.99 31.16
C GLU A 241 19.57 -27.90 30.39
N ARG A 242 20.67 -28.41 30.97
CA ARG A 242 21.95 -28.55 30.25
C ARG A 242 21.90 -29.77 29.35
N LEU A 243 21.77 -29.53 28.05
CA LEU A 243 21.95 -30.57 27.04
C LEU A 243 23.44 -30.67 26.65
N VAL A 244 23.83 -31.84 26.13
CA VAL A 244 25.15 -32.06 25.53
C VAL A 244 24.96 -32.72 24.18
N GLY A 245 25.38 -32.03 23.12
CA GLY A 245 25.44 -32.55 21.76
C GLY A 245 26.84 -32.97 21.34
N ALA A 246 26.93 -33.74 20.27
CA ALA A 246 28.19 -34.01 19.59
C ALA A 246 28.45 -32.96 18.49
N SER A 247 29.68 -32.43 18.43
CA SER A 247 30.18 -31.67 17.29
C SER A 247 30.24 -32.54 16.02
N SER A 248 30.54 -31.91 14.89
CA SER A 248 30.88 -32.58 13.62
C SER A 248 32.02 -33.61 13.73
N ASP A 249 32.92 -33.44 14.70
CA ASP A 249 34.13 -34.24 14.94
C ASP A 249 34.13 -35.03 16.28
N ASN A 250 32.99 -35.12 16.98
CA ASN A 250 32.76 -35.82 18.27
C ASN A 250 33.31 -35.15 19.55
N HIS A 251 33.48 -33.83 19.53
CA HIS A 251 33.59 -33.00 20.73
C HIS A 251 32.24 -32.82 21.42
N ASN A 252 32.27 -32.64 22.75
CA ASN A 252 31.08 -32.35 23.53
C ASN A 252 30.75 -30.85 23.47
N LEU A 253 29.56 -30.50 23.00
CA LEU A 253 29.06 -29.13 22.99
C LEU A 253 27.90 -28.99 23.97
N SER A 254 27.95 -27.99 24.84
CA SER A 254 26.92 -27.73 25.85
C SER A 254 25.84 -26.78 25.32
N LEU A 255 24.60 -27.00 25.71
CA LEU A 255 23.50 -26.09 25.38
C LEU A 255 22.65 -25.80 26.62
N ALA A 256 22.16 -24.57 26.73
CA ALA A 256 21.09 -24.21 27.65
C ALA A 256 19.75 -24.24 26.91
N ALA A 257 18.80 -25.03 27.41
CA ALA A 257 17.46 -25.15 26.83
C ALA A 257 16.42 -24.32 27.62
N TYR A 258 15.66 -23.51 26.88
CA TYR A 258 14.56 -22.68 27.36
C TYR A 258 13.27 -23.15 26.67
N GLY A 259 12.23 -23.47 27.43
CA GLY A 259 11.03 -24.16 26.92
C GLY A 259 11.22 -25.68 26.74
N ASP A 260 10.17 -26.37 26.28
CA ASP A 260 10.23 -27.82 26.03
C ASP A 260 10.83 -28.10 24.64
N ALA A 261 12.17 -28.14 24.57
CA ALA A 261 12.90 -28.48 23.36
C ALA A 261 12.65 -29.91 22.82
N SER A 262 11.92 -30.77 23.55
CA SER A 262 11.49 -32.10 23.08
C SER A 262 10.10 -32.08 22.42
N GLY A 263 9.23 -31.15 22.82
CA GLY A 263 7.86 -31.00 22.32
C GLY A 263 7.64 -29.85 21.33
N ALA A 264 8.50 -28.82 21.33
CA ALA A 264 8.36 -27.63 20.49
C ALA A 264 8.39 -27.93 18.99
N GLU A 265 7.47 -27.35 18.23
CA GLU A 265 7.42 -27.42 16.76
C GLU A 265 8.52 -26.54 16.12
N ASP A 266 8.84 -25.42 16.75
CA ASP A 266 9.83 -24.45 16.30
C ASP A 266 10.97 -24.29 17.31
N VAL A 267 12.21 -24.22 16.81
CA VAL A 267 13.41 -24.11 17.66
C VAL A 267 14.31 -22.97 17.20
N ILE A 268 14.57 -22.03 18.12
CA ILE A 268 15.60 -21.01 17.98
C ILE A 268 16.93 -21.65 18.43
N LEU A 269 17.93 -21.69 17.56
CA LEU A 269 19.29 -22.11 17.89
C LEU A 269 20.17 -20.87 17.97
N ALA A 270 20.51 -20.46 19.20
CA ALA A 270 21.22 -19.22 19.48
C ALA A 270 22.74 -19.42 19.57
N LEU A 271 23.47 -18.56 18.87
CA LEU A 271 24.90 -18.67 18.53
C LEU A 271 25.61 -17.36 18.93
N HIS A 272 26.42 -17.42 19.98
CA HIS A 272 27.10 -16.25 20.53
C HIS A 272 28.44 -15.98 19.83
N GLY A 273 28.95 -14.76 19.99
CA GLY A 273 30.28 -14.36 19.54
C GLY A 273 31.39 -14.57 20.57
N PHE A 274 32.50 -13.85 20.41
CA PHE A 274 33.60 -13.80 21.36
C PHE A 274 33.83 -12.35 21.83
N PRO A 275 33.83 -12.09 23.15
CA PRO A 275 34.10 -13.05 24.24
C PRO A 275 32.85 -13.59 24.95
N ASP A 276 31.70 -13.62 24.31
CA ASP A 276 30.45 -14.13 24.91
C ASP A 276 30.41 -15.64 25.16
N GLY A 277 29.37 -16.06 25.87
CA GLY A 277 28.97 -17.46 26.08
C GLY A 277 27.47 -17.60 25.88
N GLY A 278 27.03 -18.77 25.40
CA GLY A 278 25.66 -18.99 24.89
C GLY A 278 24.58 -18.67 25.91
N ALA A 279 24.68 -19.26 27.11
CA ALA A 279 23.72 -19.01 28.17
C ALA A 279 23.88 -17.62 28.81
N LEU A 280 25.08 -17.04 28.76
CA LEU A 280 25.37 -15.73 29.36
C LEU A 280 24.74 -14.58 28.59
N TYR A 281 24.83 -14.62 27.25
CA TYR A 281 24.32 -13.57 26.37
C TYR A 281 22.81 -13.72 26.11
N PHE A 282 22.34 -14.93 25.80
CA PHE A 282 20.98 -15.12 25.30
C PHE A 282 19.90 -15.42 26.35
N THR A 283 20.21 -15.56 27.65
CA THR A 283 19.19 -15.93 28.66
C THR A 283 17.98 -15.00 28.65
N GLU A 284 18.17 -13.69 28.72
CA GLU A 284 17.07 -12.72 28.82
C GLU A 284 16.20 -12.71 27.56
N LEU A 285 16.83 -12.72 26.38
CA LEU A 285 16.16 -12.77 25.09
C LEU A 285 15.42 -14.09 24.87
N CYS A 286 16.02 -15.23 25.22
CA CYS A 286 15.39 -16.55 25.02
C CYS A 286 14.30 -16.87 26.04
N GLU A 287 14.39 -16.40 27.29
CA GLU A 287 13.25 -16.46 28.22
C GLU A 287 12.06 -15.64 27.68
N TYR A 288 12.30 -14.40 27.23
CA TYR A 288 11.25 -13.55 26.64
C TYR A 288 10.64 -14.14 25.37
N LEU A 289 11.46 -14.62 24.43
CA LEU A 289 10.96 -15.16 23.16
C LEU A 289 10.12 -16.43 23.35
N VAL A 290 10.48 -17.30 24.29
CA VAL A 290 9.69 -18.50 24.61
C VAL A 290 8.39 -18.16 25.34
N ASP A 291 8.39 -17.17 26.25
CA ASP A 291 7.16 -16.70 26.92
C ASP A 291 6.19 -16.04 25.90
N LYS A 292 6.72 -15.22 24.98
CA LYS A 292 5.96 -14.54 23.93
C LYS A 292 5.40 -15.47 22.85
N LEU A 293 6.24 -16.34 22.31
CA LEU A 293 5.87 -17.21 21.18
C LEU A 293 5.12 -18.48 21.64
N GLY A 294 5.17 -18.78 22.94
CA GLY A 294 4.35 -19.82 23.59
C GLY A 294 4.92 -21.23 23.48
N SER A 295 4.18 -22.20 24.02
CA SER A 295 4.69 -23.56 24.28
C SER A 295 4.96 -24.44 23.06
N SER A 296 4.73 -23.96 21.83
CA SER A 296 5.19 -24.60 20.60
C SER A 296 6.62 -24.21 20.22
N TRP A 297 7.23 -23.27 20.94
CA TRP A 297 8.59 -22.77 20.71
C TRP A 297 9.55 -23.19 21.82
N ALA A 298 10.83 -23.34 21.46
CA ALA A 298 11.94 -23.46 22.39
C ALA A 298 13.17 -22.68 21.89
N CYS A 299 14.03 -22.25 22.80
CA CYS A 299 15.37 -21.77 22.47
C CYS A 299 16.44 -22.74 23.00
N LEU A 300 17.46 -22.98 22.19
CA LEU A 300 18.68 -23.68 22.53
C LEU A 300 19.86 -22.72 22.36
N ALA A 301 20.39 -22.19 23.46
CA ALA A 301 21.61 -21.39 23.41
C ALA A 301 22.83 -22.32 23.45
N LEU A 302 23.57 -22.39 22.34
CA LEU A 302 24.74 -23.26 22.18
C LEU A 302 25.98 -22.57 22.74
N GLU A 303 26.64 -23.18 23.73
CA GLU A 303 28.02 -22.83 24.08
C GLU A 303 28.93 -23.38 22.98
N GLN A 304 29.46 -22.50 22.13
CA GLN A 304 30.22 -22.91 20.96
C GLN A 304 31.58 -23.52 21.33
N ARG A 305 32.24 -24.15 20.34
CA ARG A 305 33.50 -24.88 20.54
C ARG A 305 34.59 -23.97 21.13
N GLY A 306 35.21 -24.42 22.21
CA GLY A 306 36.18 -23.65 22.99
C GLY A 306 35.62 -22.77 24.11
N CYS A 307 34.29 -22.68 24.27
CA CYS A 307 33.67 -21.78 25.25
C CYS A 307 33.05 -22.49 26.46
N ASN A 308 33.26 -21.92 27.64
CA ASN A 308 32.59 -22.19 28.91
C ASN A 308 32.62 -23.67 29.36
N GLN A 309 31.63 -24.49 28.96
CA GLN A 309 31.47 -25.89 29.37
C GLN A 309 31.48 -26.88 28.19
N SER A 310 31.74 -26.39 26.99
CA SER A 310 32.03 -27.21 25.79
C SER A 310 33.51 -27.63 25.77
N ASP A 311 33.84 -28.67 25.01
CA ASP A 311 35.22 -29.10 24.84
C ASP A 311 36.08 -27.96 24.26
N ILE A 312 37.35 -27.89 24.71
CA ILE A 312 38.33 -26.89 24.25
C ILE A 312 39.49 -27.59 23.50
N PRO A 313 39.36 -27.81 22.17
CA PRO A 313 40.46 -28.25 21.32
C PRO A 313 41.68 -27.33 21.45
N GLN A 314 42.87 -27.91 21.37
CA GLN A 314 44.14 -27.18 21.55
C GLN A 314 44.78 -26.75 20.21
N GLU A 315 44.36 -27.38 19.11
CA GLU A 315 44.90 -27.13 17.76
C GLU A 315 44.10 -26.02 17.07
N THR A 316 44.75 -24.98 16.56
CA THR A 316 44.08 -23.84 15.90
C THR A 316 43.16 -24.27 14.76
N THR A 317 43.54 -25.28 13.97
CA THR A 317 42.73 -25.78 12.84
C THR A 317 41.39 -26.37 13.25
N ALA A 318 41.17 -26.68 14.53
CA ALA A 318 39.88 -27.12 15.04
C ALA A 318 38.84 -25.99 15.13
N TYR A 319 39.22 -24.73 14.89
CA TYR A 319 38.35 -23.56 14.97
C TYR A 319 38.08 -22.93 13.58
N ASN A 320 38.36 -23.67 12.50
CA ASN A 320 38.03 -23.27 11.14
C ASN A 320 36.51 -23.17 10.96
N ILE A 321 36.05 -22.18 10.21
CA ILE A 321 34.63 -21.85 10.01
C ILE A 321 33.81 -23.02 9.47
N ALA A 322 34.38 -23.87 8.60
CA ALA A 322 33.70 -25.07 8.07
C ALA A 322 33.51 -26.19 9.11
N LEU A 323 34.22 -26.13 10.25
CA LEU A 323 33.98 -27.02 11.39
C LEU A 323 32.97 -26.40 12.37
N LEU A 324 33.01 -25.09 12.58
CA LEU A 324 32.06 -24.38 13.45
C LEU A 324 30.63 -24.40 12.88
N SER A 325 30.46 -24.20 11.57
CA SER A 325 29.17 -24.32 10.89
C SER A 325 28.66 -25.76 10.83
N ALA A 326 29.55 -26.73 10.55
CA ALA A 326 29.21 -28.15 10.63
C ALA A 326 28.76 -28.60 12.03
N ASP A 327 29.21 -27.94 13.11
CA ASP A 327 28.70 -28.17 14.46
C ASP A 327 27.26 -27.68 14.61
N VAL A 328 26.93 -26.48 14.15
CA VAL A 328 25.55 -25.94 14.17
C VAL A 328 24.60 -26.87 13.39
N ILE A 329 25.05 -27.36 12.23
CA ILE A 329 24.33 -28.34 11.41
C ILE A 329 24.16 -29.66 12.17
N SER A 330 25.23 -30.19 12.79
CA SER A 330 25.20 -31.43 13.58
C SER A 330 24.25 -31.33 14.78
N ILE A 331 24.26 -30.20 15.49
CA ILE A 331 23.35 -29.89 16.60
C ILE A 331 21.90 -29.82 16.11
N ALA A 332 21.64 -29.11 15.01
CA ALA A 332 20.31 -29.06 14.41
C ALA A 332 19.83 -30.46 13.99
N GLU A 333 20.69 -31.29 13.38
CA GLU A 333 20.38 -32.66 12.97
C GLU A 333 20.15 -33.62 14.16
N GLN A 334 20.80 -33.40 15.30
CA GLN A 334 20.58 -34.18 16.54
C GLN A 334 19.31 -33.77 17.29
N PHE A 335 19.13 -32.47 17.58
CA PHE A 335 18.07 -31.99 18.47
C PHE A 335 16.79 -31.57 17.73
N VAL A 336 16.87 -31.25 16.44
CA VAL A 336 15.73 -30.79 15.62
C VAL A 336 15.70 -31.49 14.25
N PRO A 337 15.52 -32.82 14.20
CA PRO A 337 15.72 -33.59 12.97
C PRO A 337 14.64 -33.25 11.94
N HIS A 338 15.04 -32.89 10.71
CA HIS A 338 14.12 -32.43 9.65
C HIS A 338 12.97 -33.41 9.36
N ALA A 339 13.18 -34.72 9.57
CA ALA A 339 12.15 -35.77 9.43
C ALA A 339 10.97 -35.65 10.42
N THR A 340 11.05 -34.79 11.42
CA THR A 340 9.95 -34.47 12.35
C THR A 340 9.08 -33.30 11.91
N GLY A 341 9.45 -32.58 10.84
CA GLY A 341 8.74 -31.39 10.36
C GLY A 341 8.98 -30.12 11.16
N ARG A 342 9.87 -30.16 12.16
CA ARG A 342 10.24 -29.02 13.03
C ARG A 342 11.14 -28.02 12.30
N ARG A 343 10.90 -26.72 12.51
CA ARG A 343 11.72 -25.63 11.92
C ARG A 343 12.88 -25.25 12.84
N VAL A 344 13.98 -24.81 12.25
CA VAL A 344 15.15 -24.28 12.97
C VAL A 344 15.38 -22.83 12.53
N HIS A 345 15.41 -21.92 13.48
CA HIS A 345 15.73 -20.51 13.27
C HIS A 345 17.09 -20.22 13.90
N LEU A 346 18.05 -19.68 13.14
CA LEU A 346 19.36 -19.32 13.69
C LEU A 346 19.28 -17.91 14.28
N LEU A 347 19.72 -17.73 15.53
CA LEU A 347 19.84 -16.44 16.19
C LEU A 347 21.32 -16.20 16.53
N ALA A 348 21.91 -15.10 16.08
CA ALA A 348 23.36 -14.96 16.01
C ALA A 348 23.85 -13.58 16.46
N HIS A 349 24.98 -13.54 17.17
CA HIS A 349 25.72 -12.32 17.53
C HIS A 349 27.22 -12.46 17.24
N ASP A 350 27.89 -11.38 16.80
CA ASP A 350 29.32 -11.32 16.50
C ASP A 350 29.82 -12.56 15.70
N TRP A 351 30.77 -13.37 16.18
CA TRP A 351 31.28 -14.56 15.50
C TRP A 351 30.23 -15.66 15.29
N GLY A 352 29.15 -15.65 16.08
CA GLY A 352 27.96 -16.47 15.80
C GLY A 352 27.30 -16.12 14.46
N GLY A 353 27.44 -14.88 13.98
CA GLY A 353 26.97 -14.42 12.67
C GLY A 353 27.62 -15.17 11.51
N PRO A 354 28.94 -15.04 11.30
CA PRO A 354 29.65 -15.78 10.27
C PRO A 354 29.45 -17.30 10.34
N VAL A 355 29.34 -17.87 11.55
CA VAL A 355 29.01 -19.30 11.74
C VAL A 355 27.59 -19.62 11.26
N ALA A 356 26.59 -18.79 11.59
CA ALA A 356 25.20 -18.95 11.15
C ALA A 356 25.05 -18.82 9.63
N PHE A 357 25.69 -17.80 9.03
CA PHE A 357 25.67 -17.60 7.58
C PHE A 357 26.39 -18.73 6.83
N ALA A 358 27.53 -19.21 7.34
CA ALA A 358 28.22 -20.39 6.78
C ALA A 358 27.34 -21.65 6.85
N ALA A 359 26.69 -21.91 7.99
CA ALA A 359 25.75 -23.03 8.13
C ALA A 359 24.52 -22.88 7.19
N GLY A 360 24.03 -21.66 6.99
CA GLY A 360 22.98 -21.33 6.03
C GLY A 360 23.36 -21.68 4.59
N LEU A 361 24.57 -21.34 4.15
CA LEU A 361 25.08 -21.68 2.81
C LEU A 361 25.26 -23.20 2.62
N GLU A 362 25.82 -23.88 3.63
CA GLU A 362 25.98 -25.36 3.62
C GLU A 362 24.65 -26.15 3.67
N ARG A 363 23.55 -25.47 4.01
CA ARG A 363 22.19 -26.00 4.05
C ARG A 363 21.17 -25.03 3.45
N ASN A 364 21.50 -24.54 2.25
CA ASN A 364 20.60 -23.75 1.40
C ASN A 364 19.48 -24.61 0.76
N ASP A 365 19.14 -25.75 1.38
CA ASP A 365 18.12 -26.72 0.99
C ASP A 365 16.81 -26.57 1.78
N GLY A 366 16.68 -25.48 2.55
CA GLY A 366 15.53 -25.17 3.40
C GLY A 366 15.66 -25.72 4.83
N ARG A 367 16.83 -26.21 5.25
CA ARG A 367 17.05 -26.74 6.60
C ARG A 367 16.79 -25.74 7.74
N PHE A 368 17.12 -24.48 7.47
CA PHE A 368 16.94 -23.34 8.37
C PHE A 368 15.81 -22.46 7.83
N ALA A 369 14.84 -22.13 8.69
CA ALA A 369 13.63 -21.38 8.32
C ALA A 369 13.83 -19.86 8.37
N SER A 370 14.83 -19.37 9.11
CA SER A 370 15.36 -18.01 9.00
C SER A 370 16.72 -17.88 9.69
N ILE A 371 17.43 -16.78 9.42
CA ILE A 371 18.62 -16.33 10.16
C ILE A 371 18.30 -14.95 10.76
N ILE A 372 18.63 -14.76 12.03
CA ILE A 372 18.50 -13.50 12.77
C ILE A 372 19.91 -13.11 13.23
N ALA A 373 20.39 -11.95 12.79
CA ALA A 373 21.74 -11.47 13.00
C ALA A 373 21.72 -10.16 13.81
N LEU A 374 22.17 -10.21 15.06
CA LEU A 374 22.23 -9.08 15.99
C LEU A 374 23.65 -8.51 16.01
N ASN A 375 23.91 -7.35 15.41
CA ASN A 375 25.26 -6.80 15.21
C ASN A 375 26.25 -7.86 14.68
N ALA A 376 25.82 -8.63 13.68
CA ALA A 376 26.49 -9.87 13.27
C ALA A 376 26.57 -9.95 11.73
N PRO A 377 27.77 -9.97 11.13
CA PRO A 377 27.92 -9.93 9.69
C PRO A 377 27.83 -11.32 9.05
N ASP A 378 27.50 -11.35 7.76
CA ASP A 378 27.93 -12.45 6.89
C ASP A 378 29.47 -12.37 6.76
N GLY A 379 30.16 -13.46 7.11
CA GLY A 379 31.62 -13.53 7.05
C GLY A 379 32.20 -13.20 5.67
N ARG A 380 31.46 -13.46 4.59
CA ARG A 380 31.83 -13.08 3.22
C ARG A 380 31.84 -11.57 3.03
N VAL A 381 30.85 -10.86 3.61
CA VAL A 381 30.73 -9.39 3.54
C VAL A 381 31.84 -8.73 4.34
N TRP A 382 32.12 -9.26 5.54
CA TRP A 382 33.22 -8.80 6.38
C TRP A 382 34.57 -9.02 5.68
N ALA A 383 34.80 -10.19 5.09
CA ALA A 383 36.03 -10.47 4.35
C ALA A 383 36.21 -9.54 3.14
N GLU A 384 35.19 -9.37 2.30
CA GLU A 384 35.24 -8.39 1.20
C GLU A 384 35.54 -6.97 1.70
N ALA A 385 34.90 -6.53 2.78
CA ALA A 385 35.16 -5.22 3.37
C ALA A 385 36.60 -5.09 3.90
N ILE A 386 37.17 -6.14 4.51
CA ILE A 386 38.57 -6.14 4.94
C ILE A 386 39.53 -6.00 3.74
N HIS A 387 39.18 -6.51 2.56
CA HIS A 387 39.98 -6.31 1.34
C HIS A 387 39.82 -4.91 0.71
N THR A 388 38.70 -4.20 0.92
CA THR A 388 38.35 -3.00 0.11
C THR A 388 37.94 -1.73 0.88
N ASP A 389 37.71 -1.78 2.19
CA ASP A 389 37.08 -0.72 2.97
C ASP A 389 37.98 -0.25 4.12
N ASP A 390 38.63 0.92 3.94
CA ASP A 390 39.56 1.52 4.90
C ASP A 390 38.93 1.69 6.31
N ARG A 391 37.62 1.92 6.40
CA ARG A 391 36.91 2.09 7.68
C ARG A 391 36.71 0.77 8.41
N GLN A 392 36.36 -0.31 7.70
CA GLN A 392 36.29 -1.64 8.29
C GLN A 392 37.68 -2.17 8.67
N GLN A 393 38.71 -1.86 7.89
CA GLN A 393 40.11 -2.09 8.27
C GLN A 393 40.50 -1.31 9.53
N GLU A 394 40.09 -0.04 9.65
CA GLU A 394 40.36 0.75 10.85
C GLU A 394 39.68 0.18 12.09
N ALA A 395 38.37 -0.13 12.00
CA ALA A 395 37.59 -0.75 13.07
C ALA A 395 38.16 -2.11 13.48
N ALA A 396 38.54 -2.96 12.52
CA ALA A 396 39.08 -4.29 12.77
C ALA A 396 40.49 -4.31 13.38
N ASN A 397 41.20 -3.19 13.48
CA ASN A 397 42.60 -3.15 13.94
C ASN A 397 42.85 -3.79 15.33
N TYR A 398 41.82 -3.91 16.17
CA TYR A 398 41.91 -4.64 17.45
C TYR A 398 42.24 -6.13 17.30
N ILE A 399 42.03 -6.71 16.10
CA ILE A 399 42.27 -8.13 15.78
C ILE A 399 43.76 -8.43 15.57
N HIS A 400 44.56 -7.47 15.08
CA HIS A 400 45.97 -7.71 14.73
C HIS A 400 46.83 -8.32 15.88
N PRO A 401 46.68 -7.92 17.16
CA PRO A 401 47.30 -8.62 18.28
C PRO A 401 46.90 -10.10 18.40
N PHE A 402 45.65 -10.46 18.12
CA PHE A 402 45.14 -11.82 18.32
C PHE A 402 45.75 -12.82 17.35
N LEU A 403 45.98 -12.40 16.10
CA LEU A 403 46.61 -13.23 15.07
C LEU A 403 48.04 -13.66 15.45
N ASN A 404 48.70 -12.94 16.38
CA ASN A 404 49.97 -13.35 16.95
C ASN A 404 49.78 -14.50 17.96
N SER A 405 50.36 -15.67 17.69
CA SER A 405 50.30 -16.85 18.57
C SER A 405 50.96 -16.67 19.95
N SER A 406 51.65 -15.56 20.19
CA SER A 406 52.26 -15.19 21.48
C SER A 406 51.37 -14.25 22.31
N TYR A 407 50.24 -13.78 21.76
CA TYR A 407 49.24 -13.00 22.49
C TYR A 407 48.34 -13.94 23.31
N SER A 408 47.97 -13.49 24.50
CA SER A 408 47.03 -14.15 25.39
C SER A 408 46.06 -13.10 25.93
N MET A 409 44.79 -13.48 26.03
CA MET A 409 43.71 -12.61 26.44
C MET A 409 43.61 -12.56 27.96
N THR A 410 43.07 -11.48 28.52
CA THR A 410 42.80 -11.40 29.97
C THR A 410 41.36 -11.03 30.22
N ALA A 411 40.76 -11.64 31.24
CA ALA A 411 39.39 -11.32 31.67
C ALA A 411 39.20 -9.80 31.89
N ALA A 412 40.17 -9.12 32.49
CA ALA A 412 40.14 -7.67 32.70
C ALA A 412 40.15 -6.83 31.41
N TYR A 413 40.68 -7.33 30.30
CA TYR A 413 40.62 -6.66 28.99
C TYR A 413 39.28 -6.96 28.29
N ALA A 414 38.77 -8.19 28.36
CA ALA A 414 37.45 -8.54 27.83
C ALA A 414 36.31 -7.82 28.59
N SER A 415 36.37 -7.74 29.93
CA SER A 415 35.48 -6.89 30.74
C SER A 415 35.53 -5.40 30.35
N SER A 416 36.59 -4.94 29.66
CA SER A 416 36.69 -3.56 29.18
C SER A 416 35.96 -3.30 27.85
N TRP A 417 35.51 -4.34 27.14
CA TRP A 417 34.70 -4.19 25.94
C TRP A 417 33.25 -3.87 26.30
N PHE A 418 32.71 -4.56 27.31
CA PHE A 418 31.38 -4.31 27.88
C PHE A 418 31.34 -3.10 28.86
N LYS A 419 32.39 -2.29 28.94
CA LYS A 419 32.54 -1.24 29.98
C LYS A 419 31.42 -0.17 29.97
N ASP A 420 30.83 0.08 28.80
CA ASP A 420 29.78 1.08 28.57
C ASP A 420 28.38 0.43 28.55
N ALA A 421 28.31 -0.90 28.54
CA ALA A 421 27.08 -1.69 28.50
C ALA A 421 26.47 -1.82 29.90
N ASN A 422 25.31 -1.21 30.13
CA ASN A 422 24.70 -1.15 31.47
C ASN A 422 24.38 -2.53 32.06
N TRP A 423 23.96 -3.49 31.22
CA TRP A 423 23.58 -4.84 31.64
C TRP A 423 24.76 -5.64 32.21
N PHE A 424 25.97 -5.49 31.64
CA PHE A 424 27.13 -6.32 31.98
C PHE A 424 27.53 -6.21 33.46
N SER A 425 27.24 -5.07 34.11
CA SER A 425 27.49 -4.88 35.54
C SER A 425 26.78 -5.93 36.45
N ASN A 426 25.66 -6.49 36.01
CA ASN A 426 24.95 -7.57 36.71
C ASN A 426 25.55 -8.96 36.42
N TYR A 427 26.26 -9.13 35.30
CA TYR A 427 26.72 -10.41 34.76
C TYR A 427 28.24 -10.62 34.78
N GLN A 428 29.04 -9.57 35.03
CA GLN A 428 30.51 -9.58 34.99
C GLN A 428 31.14 -10.77 35.72
N THR A 429 30.70 -11.08 36.94
CA THR A 429 31.27 -12.21 37.72
C THR A 429 30.95 -13.58 37.10
N ALA A 430 29.88 -13.73 36.33
CA ALA A 430 29.57 -14.95 35.60
C ALA A 430 30.42 -15.06 34.31
N TYR A 431 30.64 -13.94 33.60
CA TYR A 431 31.55 -13.86 32.45
C TYR A 431 33.00 -14.15 32.83
N GLU A 432 33.55 -13.42 33.81
CA GLU A 432 34.92 -13.62 34.31
C GLU A 432 35.12 -15.07 34.79
N ARG A 433 34.08 -15.69 35.35
CA ARG A 433 34.08 -17.10 35.73
C ARG A 433 34.04 -18.05 34.52
N ALA A 434 33.22 -17.82 33.50
CA ALA A 434 33.18 -18.68 32.30
C ALA A 434 34.46 -18.58 31.45
N TRP A 435 35.15 -17.44 31.54
CA TRP A 435 36.46 -17.19 30.92
C TRP A 435 37.61 -17.94 31.61
N GLU A 436 37.58 -18.05 32.94
CA GLU A 436 38.62 -18.71 33.76
C GLU A 436 38.27 -20.14 34.21
N GLU A 437 37.02 -20.60 34.08
CA GLU A 437 36.64 -22.01 34.18
C GLU A 437 36.87 -22.73 32.83
N GLY A 438 36.70 -24.05 32.81
CA GLY A 438 36.91 -24.88 31.61
C GLY A 438 38.38 -25.09 31.19
N CYS A 439 39.36 -24.43 31.81
CA CYS A 439 40.77 -24.51 31.41
C CYS A 439 41.31 -25.94 31.26
N HIS A 440 41.57 -26.35 30.02
CA HIS A 440 42.08 -27.67 29.66
C HIS A 440 43.50 -27.58 29.13
N ASN A 441 44.42 -28.36 29.73
CA ASN A 441 45.86 -28.41 29.43
C ASN A 441 46.64 -27.07 29.49
N GLY A 442 46.02 -26.00 29.98
CA GLY A 442 46.60 -24.65 30.07
C GLY A 442 46.00 -23.63 29.10
N LEU A 443 45.06 -24.03 28.26
CA LEU A 443 44.21 -23.14 27.46
C LEU A 443 42.85 -22.98 28.14
N CYS A 444 42.42 -21.73 28.35
CA CYS A 444 41.11 -21.38 28.94
C CYS A 444 40.19 -20.77 27.87
N SER A 445 38.88 -20.69 28.13
CA SER A 445 37.87 -20.19 27.17
C SER A 445 38.27 -18.84 26.53
N ILE A 446 38.82 -17.95 27.35
CA ILE A 446 39.21 -16.59 26.96
C ILE A 446 40.39 -16.52 25.98
N ASP A 447 41.30 -17.51 26.04
CA ASP A 447 42.39 -17.67 25.06
C ASP A 447 41.96 -18.56 23.87
N ALA A 448 41.00 -19.47 24.08
CA ALA A 448 40.50 -20.37 23.04
C ALA A 448 39.75 -19.60 21.94
N GLY A 449 38.99 -18.55 22.29
CA GLY A 449 38.37 -17.67 21.30
C GLY A 449 39.36 -16.95 20.38
N LEU A 450 40.59 -16.68 20.82
CA LEU A 450 41.66 -16.17 19.93
C LEU A 450 41.99 -17.17 18.80
N LEU A 451 41.73 -18.47 19.00
CA LEU A 451 41.94 -19.48 17.97
C LEU A 451 40.92 -19.38 16.83
N TRP A 452 39.73 -18.81 17.05
CA TRP A 452 38.75 -18.54 16.00
C TRP A 452 39.31 -17.53 14.99
N TYR A 453 39.83 -16.40 15.49
CA TYR A 453 40.52 -15.41 14.65
C TYR A 453 41.73 -16.03 13.93
N ARG A 454 42.60 -16.75 14.65
CA ARG A 454 43.83 -17.38 14.11
C ARG A 454 43.57 -18.53 13.13
N ALA A 455 42.39 -19.13 13.15
CA ALA A 455 42.00 -20.19 12.22
C ALA A 455 41.45 -19.65 10.91
N ASN A 456 40.85 -18.45 10.94
CA ASN A 456 40.02 -17.93 9.84
C ASN A 456 40.57 -16.67 9.17
N ILE A 457 41.60 -16.02 9.72
CA ILE A 457 42.16 -14.76 9.24
C ILE A 457 43.70 -14.85 9.18
N HIS A 458 44.28 -14.74 7.99
CA HIS A 458 45.72 -14.93 7.74
C HIS A 458 46.36 -13.69 7.13
N THR A 459 47.13 -12.93 7.91
CA THR A 459 47.85 -11.72 7.46
C THR A 459 49.33 -12.00 7.13
N PRO A 460 49.85 -11.67 5.93
CA PRO A 460 51.26 -11.91 5.57
C PRO A 460 52.27 -11.08 6.37
N THR A 461 51.84 -9.94 6.92
CA THR A 461 52.66 -9.06 7.77
C THR A 461 51.87 -8.67 9.01
N ALA A 462 52.56 -8.49 10.14
CA ALA A 462 51.91 -8.12 11.39
C ALA A 462 51.52 -6.64 11.37
N TYR A 463 50.29 -6.34 11.82
CA TYR A 463 49.70 -4.99 11.84
C TYR A 463 49.52 -4.36 10.45
N SER A 464 49.07 -5.15 9.47
CA SER A 464 48.57 -4.68 8.17
C SER A 464 47.53 -5.64 7.62
N TRP A 465 46.54 -5.09 6.90
CA TRP A 465 45.57 -5.85 6.10
C TRP A 465 46.07 -6.12 4.67
N GLU A 466 47.20 -5.53 4.24
CA GLU A 466 47.74 -5.71 2.89
C GLU A 466 48.07 -7.19 2.61
N GLY A 467 47.32 -7.78 1.66
CA GLY A 467 47.48 -9.18 1.25
C GLY A 467 46.93 -10.20 2.24
N VAL A 468 46.07 -9.79 3.18
CA VAL A 468 45.28 -10.71 4.02
C VAL A 468 44.52 -11.74 3.17
N THR A 469 44.25 -12.90 3.75
CA THR A 469 43.34 -13.92 3.20
C THR A 469 42.49 -14.47 4.35
N THR A 470 41.25 -14.85 4.05
CA THR A 470 40.31 -15.39 5.03
C THR A 470 39.72 -16.70 4.55
N GLU A 471 39.30 -17.57 5.47
CA GLU A 471 38.59 -18.81 5.11
C GLU A 471 37.18 -18.52 4.54
N PHE A 472 36.68 -17.28 4.66
CA PHE A 472 35.44 -16.82 4.02
C PHE A 472 35.63 -16.48 2.53
N ASP A 473 36.86 -16.22 2.08
CA ASP A 473 37.15 -15.86 0.67
C ASP A 473 36.80 -16.99 -0.32
N ASP A 474 36.86 -18.24 0.15
CA ASP A 474 36.58 -19.48 -0.61
C ASP A 474 35.10 -19.91 -0.57
N PHE A 475 34.22 -19.20 0.16
CA PHE A 475 32.80 -19.55 0.22
C PHE A 475 32.05 -19.27 -1.08
N ALA A 476 30.98 -20.03 -1.32
CA ALA A 476 30.08 -19.80 -2.45
C ALA A 476 29.46 -18.40 -2.41
N LYS A 477 29.33 -17.77 -3.58
CA LYS A 477 28.67 -16.45 -3.76
C LYS A 477 27.17 -16.55 -4.06
N ASP A 478 26.58 -17.72 -3.79
CA ASP A 478 25.14 -17.92 -3.88
C ASP A 478 24.42 -17.17 -2.73
N PRO A 479 23.19 -16.66 -2.93
CA PRO A 479 22.45 -15.97 -1.88
C PRO A 479 21.96 -16.95 -0.80
N ILE A 480 21.80 -16.45 0.42
CA ILE A 480 21.07 -17.17 1.49
C ILE A 480 19.59 -17.23 1.09
N GLU A 481 19.04 -18.43 0.89
CA GLU A 481 17.62 -18.63 0.54
C GLU A 481 16.69 -18.52 1.79
N ALA A 482 17.23 -18.77 2.97
CA ALA A 482 16.52 -18.58 4.24
C ALA A 482 16.29 -17.08 4.51
N PRO A 483 15.08 -16.63 4.87
CA PRO A 483 14.83 -15.23 5.24
C PRO A 483 15.77 -14.73 6.33
N VAL A 484 16.37 -13.55 6.12
CA VAL A 484 17.32 -12.93 7.04
C VAL A 484 16.70 -11.71 7.70
N LEU A 485 16.78 -11.62 9.03
CA LEU A 485 16.60 -10.37 9.78
C LEU A 485 17.96 -9.90 10.30
N ALA A 486 18.45 -8.77 9.79
CA ALA A 486 19.54 -8.04 10.42
C ALA A 486 18.97 -7.05 11.44
N VAL A 487 19.44 -7.11 12.69
CA VAL A 487 19.18 -6.11 13.72
C VAL A 487 20.51 -5.42 14.03
N TRP A 488 20.57 -4.09 13.86
CA TRP A 488 21.79 -3.32 14.09
C TRP A 488 21.61 -2.18 15.09
N GLY A 489 22.45 -2.19 16.13
CA GLY A 489 22.64 -1.08 17.06
C GLY A 489 23.54 -0.02 16.43
N MET A 490 23.03 1.21 16.29
CA MET A 490 23.69 2.24 15.47
C MET A 490 24.90 2.92 16.15
N ALA A 491 25.21 2.53 17.39
CA ALA A 491 26.45 2.90 18.08
C ALA A 491 27.51 1.76 18.10
N ASP A 492 27.32 0.71 17.30
CA ASP A 492 28.34 -0.32 17.05
C ASP A 492 29.61 0.26 16.38
N ASP A 493 30.77 0.06 17.01
CA ASP A 493 32.07 0.52 16.54
C ASP A 493 32.98 -0.62 16.03
N ALA A 494 32.56 -1.88 16.11
CA ALA A 494 33.31 -3.03 15.58
C ALA A 494 33.24 -3.12 14.04
N PHE A 495 32.18 -2.57 13.45
CA PHE A 495 31.89 -2.70 12.02
C PHE A 495 31.63 -1.37 11.31
N ASN A 496 31.93 -1.34 10.01
CA ASN A 496 31.34 -0.36 9.11
C ASN A 496 29.89 -0.78 8.82
N ILE A 497 28.98 -0.39 9.72
CA ILE A 497 27.56 -0.81 9.77
C ILE A 497 26.91 -0.81 8.37
N GLN A 498 27.06 0.29 7.62
CA GLN A 498 26.46 0.43 6.28
C GLN A 498 26.97 -0.64 5.32
N ARG A 499 28.30 -0.85 5.26
CA ARG A 499 28.93 -1.88 4.42
C ARG A 499 28.48 -3.30 4.81
N MET A 500 28.22 -3.56 6.08
CA MET A 500 27.69 -4.85 6.55
C MET A 500 26.22 -5.05 6.14
N ILE A 501 25.38 -4.02 6.30
CA ILE A 501 23.96 -4.04 5.91
C ILE A 501 23.80 -4.23 4.40
N ASP A 502 24.52 -3.45 3.59
CA ASP A 502 24.41 -3.51 2.13
C ASP A 502 24.94 -4.83 1.56
N GLY A 503 26.05 -5.34 2.10
CA GLY A 503 26.52 -6.67 1.76
C GLY A 503 25.53 -7.76 2.16
N GLY A 504 24.98 -7.69 3.38
CA GLY A 504 23.97 -8.65 3.87
C GLY A 504 22.71 -8.68 3.00
N ARG A 505 22.24 -7.51 2.56
CA ARG A 505 21.13 -7.35 1.60
C ARG A 505 21.46 -7.96 0.24
N ASN A 506 22.68 -7.74 -0.28
CA ASN A 506 23.13 -8.32 -1.56
C ASN A 506 23.39 -9.83 -1.50
N HIS A 507 23.63 -10.38 -0.30
CA HIS A 507 23.99 -11.78 -0.07
C HIS A 507 22.82 -12.68 0.36
N SER A 508 21.59 -12.16 0.41
CA SER A 508 20.40 -12.85 0.90
C SER A 508 19.24 -12.70 -0.08
N ALA A 509 18.49 -13.77 -0.34
CA ALA A 509 17.33 -13.76 -1.23
C ALA A 509 16.12 -13.00 -0.64
N ASN A 510 16.05 -12.92 0.70
CA ASN A 510 15.05 -12.18 1.45
C ASN A 510 15.72 -11.57 2.69
N PHE A 511 15.70 -10.23 2.81
CA PHE A 511 16.46 -9.48 3.83
C PHE A 511 15.62 -8.36 4.44
N THR A 512 15.34 -8.49 5.73
CA THR A 512 14.70 -7.49 6.58
C THR A 512 15.76 -6.79 7.45
N LEU A 513 15.63 -5.47 7.63
CA LEU A 513 16.51 -4.68 8.47
C LEU A 513 15.74 -4.00 9.61
N PHE A 514 16.29 -4.07 10.81
CA PHE A 514 15.88 -3.27 11.97
C PHE A 514 17.07 -2.49 12.51
N GLN A 515 16.94 -1.17 12.64
CA GLN A 515 17.98 -0.29 13.16
C GLN A 515 17.53 0.28 14.51
N VAL A 516 18.41 0.22 15.51
CA VAL A 516 18.14 0.70 16.88
C VAL A 516 19.19 1.72 17.30
N GLU A 517 18.75 2.95 17.51
CA GLU A 517 19.64 4.06 17.85
C GLU A 517 20.24 3.94 19.26
N GLY A 518 21.50 4.35 19.40
CA GLY A 518 22.22 4.41 20.67
C GLY A 518 22.64 3.09 21.31
N LEU A 519 22.29 1.92 20.76
CA LEU A 519 22.80 0.63 21.22
C LEU A 519 24.20 0.36 20.65
N GLY A 520 25.15 -0.02 21.51
CA GLY A 520 26.49 -0.43 21.12
C GLY A 520 26.56 -1.88 20.65
N HIS A 521 27.78 -2.34 20.34
CA HIS A 521 28.02 -3.66 19.75
C HIS A 521 27.36 -4.81 20.52
N PHE A 522 27.54 -4.88 21.84
CA PHE A 522 27.06 -5.99 22.65
C PHE A 522 25.64 -5.77 23.23
N ASP A 523 25.05 -4.58 23.13
CA ASP A 523 23.80 -4.25 23.85
C ASP A 523 22.54 -4.87 23.23
N VAL A 524 22.58 -5.25 21.95
CA VAL A 524 21.39 -5.60 21.16
C VAL A 524 20.55 -6.76 21.71
N ALA A 525 21.14 -7.82 22.26
CA ALA A 525 20.34 -8.91 22.84
C ALA A 525 19.66 -8.55 24.17
N HIS A 526 20.04 -7.44 24.81
CA HIS A 526 19.53 -6.99 26.10
C HIS A 526 18.52 -5.84 26.00
N ASP A 527 18.16 -5.42 24.77
CA ASP A 527 17.14 -4.40 24.54
C ASP A 527 15.75 -4.98 24.20
N TYR A 528 14.72 -4.36 24.76
CA TYR A 528 13.33 -4.80 24.61
C TYR A 528 12.81 -4.64 23.17
N SER A 529 13.24 -3.61 22.44
CA SER A 529 12.79 -3.40 21.05
C SER A 529 13.34 -4.46 20.10
N VAL A 530 14.58 -4.92 20.35
CA VAL A 530 15.19 -6.05 19.65
C VAL A 530 14.42 -7.33 19.94
N ALA A 531 14.10 -7.60 21.21
CA ALA A 531 13.30 -8.74 21.60
C ALA A 531 11.90 -8.73 20.95
N GLU A 532 11.24 -7.56 20.89
CA GLU A 532 9.97 -7.35 20.18
C GLU A 532 10.08 -7.72 18.69
N ALA A 533 11.04 -7.13 17.97
CA ALA A 533 11.21 -7.29 16.53
C ALA A 533 11.62 -8.72 16.13
N VAL A 534 12.50 -9.36 16.90
CA VAL A 534 12.87 -10.78 16.68
C VAL A 534 11.65 -11.68 16.90
N GLY A 535 10.84 -11.42 17.94
CA GLY A 535 9.58 -12.14 18.16
C GLY A 535 8.57 -11.94 17.02
N ALA A 536 8.42 -10.70 16.52
CA ALA A 536 7.55 -10.39 15.39
C ALA A 536 7.95 -11.19 14.13
N PHE A 537 9.23 -11.12 13.75
CA PHE A 537 9.79 -11.85 12.60
C PHE A 537 9.63 -13.37 12.74
N LEU A 538 9.96 -13.95 13.90
CA LEU A 538 9.79 -15.38 14.17
C LEU A 538 8.31 -15.83 14.09
N SER A 539 7.37 -14.97 14.52
CA SER A 539 5.93 -15.22 14.39
C SER A 539 5.38 -15.13 12.95
N GLY A 540 6.24 -14.94 11.94
CA GLY A 540 5.85 -14.74 10.55
C GLY A 540 5.38 -13.32 10.23
N GLY A 541 5.78 -12.33 11.03
CA GLY A 541 5.35 -10.94 10.91
C GLY A 541 5.92 -10.22 9.68
N GLN A 542 5.26 -10.40 8.53
CA GLN A 542 5.10 -9.31 7.57
C GLN A 542 3.82 -8.56 7.94
N GLY A 543 3.96 -7.35 8.47
CA GLY A 543 2.84 -6.50 8.85
C GLY A 543 2.76 -6.12 10.33
N ILE A 544 1.94 -5.11 10.60
CA ILE A 544 1.54 -4.65 11.93
C ILE A 544 0.46 -5.58 12.47
N GLU A 545 0.58 -6.03 13.72
CA GLU A 545 -0.50 -6.71 14.43
C GLU A 545 -1.39 -5.68 15.14
N LEU A 546 -2.69 -5.66 14.83
CA LEU A 546 -3.60 -4.66 15.40
C LEU A 546 -3.96 -5.01 16.86
N PRO A 547 -3.85 -4.08 17.82
CA PRO A 547 -4.19 -4.36 19.21
C PRO A 547 -5.65 -4.80 19.39
N PRO A 548 -5.94 -6.03 19.88
CA PRO A 548 -7.31 -6.61 19.98
C PRO A 548 -8.18 -5.99 21.09
N GLN A 549 -7.84 -4.77 21.51
CA GLN A 549 -8.36 -4.04 22.67
C GLN A 549 -8.54 -2.54 22.34
N GLN A 550 -8.24 -2.12 21.11
CA GLN A 550 -8.39 -0.75 20.63
C GLN A 550 -9.36 -0.74 19.44
N VAL A 551 -10.31 0.21 19.47
CA VAL A 551 -11.16 0.50 18.30
C VAL A 551 -10.39 1.28 17.25
N THR A 552 -9.45 2.14 17.66
CA THR A 552 -8.66 2.99 16.77
C THR A 552 -7.20 2.87 17.12
N THR A 553 -6.36 2.59 16.12
CA THR A 553 -4.90 2.51 16.26
C THR A 553 -4.24 3.29 15.12
N TYR A 554 -3.32 4.18 15.47
CA TYR A 554 -2.46 4.88 14.51
C TYR A 554 -1.06 4.28 14.55
N VAL A 555 -0.43 4.09 13.39
CA VAL A 555 0.98 3.64 13.29
C VAL A 555 1.74 4.55 12.33
N ASP A 556 2.78 5.18 12.86
CA ASP A 556 3.75 5.97 12.09
C ASP A 556 4.97 5.13 11.71
N LEU A 557 5.34 5.15 10.44
CA LEU A 557 6.54 4.54 9.90
C LEU A 557 7.38 5.62 9.20
N CYS A 558 8.64 5.79 9.61
CA CYS A 558 9.57 6.71 8.96
C CYS A 558 10.42 5.99 7.91
N TYR A 559 10.80 6.71 6.86
CA TYR A 559 11.67 6.24 5.80
C TYR A 559 12.63 7.36 5.37
N ASN A 560 13.94 7.16 5.49
CA ASN A 560 14.95 8.10 5.02
C ASN A 560 15.05 8.05 3.49
N LEU A 561 14.91 9.19 2.80
CA LEU A 561 14.90 9.23 1.33
C LEU A 561 16.23 8.78 0.71
N THR A 562 17.36 9.01 1.38
CA THR A 562 18.67 8.51 0.95
C THR A 562 18.71 6.98 0.98
N GLN A 563 18.11 6.34 2.00
CA GLN A 563 17.99 4.88 2.09
C GLN A 563 16.96 4.31 1.10
N MET A 564 15.81 4.98 0.94
CA MET A 564 14.73 4.58 0.02
C MET A 564 15.17 4.57 -1.45
N ILE A 565 15.95 5.57 -1.86
CA ILE A 565 16.37 5.78 -3.25
C ILE A 565 17.62 4.93 -3.57
N GLY A 566 18.51 4.73 -2.59
CA GLY A 566 19.76 4.00 -2.73
C GLY A 566 20.71 4.62 -3.76
N GLU A 567 21.71 3.85 -4.20
CA GLU A 567 22.71 4.26 -5.20
C GLU A 567 22.15 4.34 -6.65
N ALA A 568 20.82 4.53 -6.80
CA ALA A 568 20.18 4.80 -8.08
C ALA A 568 20.51 6.21 -8.63
N ALA A 569 21.17 7.06 -7.83
CA ALA A 569 21.78 8.30 -8.26
C ALA A 569 23.26 8.06 -8.63
N ASP A 570 23.55 7.98 -9.93
CA ASP A 570 24.92 8.05 -10.45
C ASP A 570 25.54 9.39 -10.00
N ALA A 571 26.59 9.37 -9.18
CA ALA A 571 27.15 10.56 -8.52
C ALA A 571 27.79 11.58 -9.51
N SER A 572 27.68 11.35 -10.82
CA SER A 572 28.10 12.23 -11.90
C SER A 572 27.05 13.25 -12.34
N ASP A 573 25.75 13.04 -12.09
CA ASP A 573 24.69 13.89 -12.68
C ASP A 573 24.51 15.23 -11.95
N GLY A 574 24.95 15.34 -10.69
CA GLY A 574 25.21 16.61 -10.02
C GLY A 574 24.00 17.41 -9.51
N ASP A 575 22.78 16.87 -9.60
CA ASP A 575 21.57 17.46 -9.01
C ASP A 575 21.00 16.59 -7.87
N ASP A 576 21.19 17.05 -6.63
CA ASP A 576 20.81 16.38 -5.37
C ASP A 576 19.27 16.43 -5.10
N PHE A 577 18.46 16.62 -6.15
CA PHE A 577 17.08 17.09 -6.05
C PHE A 577 16.15 16.39 -7.04
N TRP A 578 15.20 15.63 -6.52
CA TRP A 578 14.20 14.87 -7.29
C TRP A 578 12.77 15.33 -6.91
N HIS A 579 11.75 14.81 -7.60
CA HIS A 579 10.35 15.15 -7.36
C HIS A 579 9.49 13.89 -7.15
N ILE A 580 8.66 13.83 -6.10
CA ILE A 580 7.56 12.86 -6.08
C ILE A 580 6.47 13.36 -7.04
N VAL A 581 6.09 12.52 -8.00
CA VAL A 581 5.18 12.84 -9.10
C VAL A 581 3.91 11.98 -9.11
N GLY A 582 3.80 11.01 -8.20
CA GLY A 582 2.58 10.25 -7.98
C GLY A 582 2.61 9.44 -6.68
N PHE A 583 1.41 9.11 -6.20
CA PHE A 583 1.14 8.37 -4.98
C PHE A 583 0.07 7.30 -5.24
N GLU A 584 0.26 6.11 -4.67
CA GLU A 584 -0.65 4.97 -4.82
C GLU A 584 -0.78 4.23 -3.48
N HIS A 585 -1.99 3.76 -3.16
CA HIS A 585 -2.24 2.96 -1.97
C HIS A 585 -1.94 1.48 -2.25
N LEU A 586 -1.34 0.79 -1.29
CA LEU A 586 -1.06 -0.64 -1.35
C LEU A 586 -1.91 -1.31 -0.26
N VAL A 587 -3.07 -1.85 -0.63
CA VAL A 587 -4.06 -2.36 0.33
C VAL A 587 -4.20 -3.88 0.21
N GLU A 588 -3.97 -4.58 1.32
CA GLU A 588 -4.16 -6.03 1.42
C GLU A 588 -5.66 -6.35 1.57
N SER A 589 -6.25 -7.06 0.59
CA SER A 589 -7.71 -7.31 0.53
C SER A 589 -8.27 -8.18 1.67
N ALA A 590 -7.42 -8.75 2.52
CA ALA A 590 -7.82 -9.45 3.74
C ALA A 590 -8.10 -8.49 4.91
N THR A 591 -7.48 -7.31 4.89
CA THR A 591 -7.45 -6.32 5.98
C THR A 591 -7.93 -4.93 5.57
N GLU A 592 -8.23 -4.72 4.29
CA GLU A 592 -8.91 -3.54 3.71
C GLU A 592 -10.03 -2.97 4.61
N LYS A 593 -10.87 -3.85 5.20
CA LYS A 593 -11.97 -3.44 6.08
C LYS A 593 -11.56 -2.76 7.40
N TYR A 594 -10.28 -2.78 7.76
CA TYR A 594 -9.73 -2.12 8.95
C TYR A 594 -9.00 -0.82 8.61
N LEU A 595 -8.72 -0.51 7.34
CA LEU A 595 -7.95 0.67 6.95
C LEU A 595 -8.86 1.88 6.79
N HIS A 596 -8.67 2.91 7.63
CA HIS A 596 -9.45 4.14 7.56
C HIS A 596 -8.75 5.26 6.77
N HIS A 597 -7.42 5.42 6.92
CA HIS A 597 -6.63 6.24 6.00
C HIS A 597 -5.12 5.99 6.07
N PHE A 598 -4.41 6.37 5.00
CA PHE A 598 -3.00 6.72 5.03
C PHE A 598 -2.86 8.24 4.97
N THR A 599 -1.95 8.83 5.75
CA THR A 599 -1.44 10.19 5.50
C THR A 599 0.08 10.15 5.39
N VAL A 600 0.61 10.88 4.42
CA VAL A 600 2.04 10.92 4.13
C VAL A 600 2.56 12.32 4.41
N HIS A 601 3.61 12.39 5.24
CA HIS A 601 4.21 13.62 5.72
C HIS A 601 5.68 13.67 5.34
N GLY A 602 6.18 14.88 5.07
CA GLY A 602 7.60 15.10 4.79
C GLY A 602 8.32 15.80 5.94
N SER A 603 9.51 15.30 6.27
CA SER A 603 10.47 15.91 7.20
C SER A 603 11.55 16.66 6.43
N THR A 604 11.94 17.85 6.88
CA THR A 604 12.71 18.81 6.08
C THR A 604 14.13 19.02 6.58
N ASP A 605 14.33 19.09 7.88
CA ASP A 605 15.66 19.15 8.49
C ASP A 605 16.14 17.77 8.98
N SER A 606 15.22 16.83 9.26
CA SER A 606 15.55 15.54 9.89
C SER A 606 15.43 14.33 8.97
N GLU A 607 16.25 13.32 9.23
CA GLU A 607 16.29 12.03 8.51
C GLU A 607 15.59 10.88 9.26
N ASP A 608 15.14 11.15 10.49
CA ASP A 608 14.40 10.27 11.43
C ASP A 608 12.91 10.66 11.58
N CYS A 609 12.40 11.51 10.67
CA CYS A 609 11.07 12.12 10.71
C CYS A 609 10.74 13.03 11.91
N ALA A 610 11.69 13.42 12.75
CA ALA A 610 11.42 14.21 13.97
C ALA A 610 10.84 15.61 13.72
N ASP A 611 11.03 16.21 12.53
CA ASP A 611 10.41 17.50 12.14
C ASP A 611 9.19 17.36 11.20
N SER A 612 8.68 16.14 10.99
CA SER A 612 7.58 15.83 10.04
C SER A 612 6.25 16.45 10.46
N ASN A 613 6.01 17.67 10.00
CA ASN A 613 4.81 18.48 10.27
C ASN A 613 4.15 19.00 8.99
N ALA A 614 4.54 18.50 7.81
CA ALA A 614 3.97 18.90 6.53
C ALA A 614 3.37 17.68 5.82
N MET A 615 2.05 17.57 5.81
CA MET A 615 1.34 16.57 5.02
C MET A 615 1.52 16.87 3.52
N ILE A 616 1.80 15.85 2.72
CA ILE A 616 2.03 15.95 1.27
C ILE A 616 1.01 15.14 0.45
N TRP A 617 0.39 14.12 1.05
CA TRP A 617 -0.68 13.32 0.44
C TRP A 617 -1.51 12.61 1.52
N GLY A 618 -2.75 12.28 1.19
CA GLY A 618 -3.60 11.41 1.99
C GLY A 618 -4.52 10.55 1.13
N TRP A 619 -4.87 9.37 1.64
CA TRP A 619 -5.78 8.42 1.03
C TRP A 619 -6.74 7.85 2.08
N ALA A 620 -8.00 7.66 1.69
CA ALA A 620 -9.03 6.99 2.47
C ALA A 620 -9.84 6.05 1.54
N PRO A 621 -10.64 5.10 2.10
CA PRO A 621 -11.40 4.11 1.33
C PRO A 621 -12.11 4.66 0.09
N GLY A 622 -12.05 3.90 -1.00
CA GLY A 622 -12.59 4.27 -2.32
C GLY A 622 -11.78 5.34 -3.09
N GLY A 623 -10.77 5.96 -2.48
CA GLY A 623 -9.88 6.90 -3.16
C GLY A 623 -8.98 6.23 -4.20
N ALA A 624 -8.76 6.92 -5.32
CA ALA A 624 -7.88 6.49 -6.40
C ALA A 624 -6.41 6.87 -6.14
N PRO A 625 -5.45 6.25 -6.84
CA PRO A 625 -4.07 6.73 -6.89
C PRO A 625 -3.96 8.12 -7.52
N LEU A 626 -3.12 9.00 -6.97
CA LEU A 626 -2.95 10.38 -7.40
C LEU A 626 -1.68 10.55 -8.23
N ALA A 627 -1.81 10.94 -9.51
CA ALA A 627 -0.70 11.39 -10.33
C ALA A 627 -0.67 12.93 -10.40
N LEU A 628 0.51 13.54 -10.29
CA LEU A 628 0.69 14.99 -10.31
C LEU A 628 0.82 15.51 -11.76
N PRO A 629 0.39 16.76 -12.04
CA PRO A 629 0.56 17.40 -13.34
C PRO A 629 2.01 17.37 -13.84
N GLU A 630 2.22 17.23 -15.16
CA GLU A 630 3.55 17.13 -15.78
C GLU A 630 4.52 18.28 -15.43
N THR A 631 3.97 19.44 -15.07
CA THR A 631 4.73 20.64 -14.64
C THR A 631 5.02 20.71 -13.15
N ALA A 632 4.47 19.81 -12.31
CA ALA A 632 4.54 19.89 -10.84
C ALA A 632 4.98 18.58 -10.16
N GLY A 633 5.72 18.69 -9.06
CA GLY A 633 6.16 17.57 -8.23
C GLY A 633 6.56 17.98 -6.81
N VAL A 634 6.42 17.08 -5.83
CA VAL A 634 6.74 17.38 -4.42
C VAL A 634 8.27 17.33 -4.20
N PRO A 635 8.90 18.37 -3.60
CA PRO A 635 10.37 18.48 -3.54
C PRO A 635 11.01 17.50 -2.54
N VAL A 636 11.85 16.59 -3.05
CA VAL A 636 12.66 15.65 -2.25
C VAL A 636 14.15 15.84 -2.49
N ALA A 637 14.95 15.69 -1.43
CA ALA A 637 16.41 15.77 -1.48
C ALA A 637 17.05 14.40 -1.27
N HIS A 638 18.19 14.17 -1.90
CA HIS A 638 19.06 13.01 -1.64
C HIS A 638 20.51 13.46 -1.36
N GLY A 639 21.38 12.55 -0.92
CA GLY A 639 22.83 12.81 -0.89
C GLY A 639 23.39 13.57 0.33
N GLY A 640 22.66 13.63 1.45
CA GLY A 640 23.21 13.94 2.79
C GLY A 640 23.81 15.34 3.06
N THR A 641 24.08 16.18 2.05
CA THR A 641 24.68 17.51 2.29
C THR A 641 23.67 18.53 2.83
N PRO A 642 23.99 19.27 3.92
CA PRO A 642 23.21 20.44 4.33
C PRO A 642 23.43 21.59 3.33
N ARG A 643 22.45 21.84 2.45
CA ARG A 643 22.48 22.96 1.50
C ARG A 643 21.81 24.20 2.10
N SER A 644 22.31 25.38 1.75
CA SER A 644 21.94 26.66 2.37
C SER A 644 20.88 27.46 1.59
N ASP A 645 19.97 26.79 0.89
CA ASP A 645 18.87 27.42 0.15
C ASP A 645 17.53 27.33 0.90
N ALA A 646 16.74 28.40 0.83
CA ALA A 646 15.66 28.69 1.79
C ALA A 646 14.29 28.07 1.39
N THR A 647 14.30 26.95 0.68
CA THR A 647 13.09 26.20 0.27
C THR A 647 13.10 24.85 0.98
N ARG A 648 12.00 24.46 1.63
CA ARG A 648 11.86 23.12 2.21
C ARG A 648 12.02 22.05 1.14
N LYS A 649 12.73 20.97 1.50
CA LYS A 649 12.94 19.78 0.69
C LYS A 649 12.87 18.60 1.64
N TYR A 650 12.12 17.57 1.30
CA TYR A 650 11.95 16.46 2.22
C TYR A 650 13.16 15.52 2.18
N ARG A 651 13.65 15.13 3.36
CA ARG A 651 14.79 14.22 3.62
C ARG A 651 14.33 12.86 4.14
N SER A 652 13.20 12.83 4.81
CA SER A 652 12.52 11.61 5.23
C SER A 652 11.01 11.76 5.04
N ILE A 653 10.34 10.63 4.85
CA ILE A 653 8.90 10.52 4.65
C ILE A 653 8.32 9.71 5.82
N ARG A 654 7.31 10.25 6.49
CA ARG A 654 6.52 9.51 7.49
C ARG A 654 5.20 9.08 6.85
N VAL A 655 4.94 7.78 6.84
CA VAL A 655 3.62 7.22 6.51
C VAL A 655 2.90 6.93 7.82
N ASN A 656 1.81 7.65 8.06
CA ASN A 656 0.89 7.43 9.18
C ASN A 656 -0.30 6.61 8.67
N THR A 657 -0.55 5.46 9.29
CA THR A 657 -1.68 4.56 8.95
C THR A 657 -2.67 4.53 10.09
N HIS A 658 -3.94 4.78 9.79
CA HIS A 658 -5.05 4.75 10.74
C HIS A 658 -5.89 3.49 10.50
N TYR A 659 -5.95 2.64 11.53
CA TYR A 659 -6.79 1.45 11.57
C TYR A 659 -8.04 1.65 12.45
N ASP A 660 -9.21 1.24 11.94
CA ASP A 660 -10.48 1.16 12.67
C ASP A 660 -10.87 -0.33 12.84
N ASN A 661 -10.90 -0.81 14.08
CA ASN A 661 -11.26 -2.18 14.47
C ASN A 661 -12.44 -2.16 15.46
N PRO A 662 -13.65 -1.72 15.04
CA PRO A 662 -14.78 -1.48 15.93
C PRO A 662 -15.35 -2.75 16.57
N ASP A 663 -15.19 -3.90 15.92
CA ASP A 663 -15.57 -5.21 16.46
C ASP A 663 -14.52 -5.80 17.44
N MET A 664 -13.32 -5.20 17.52
CA MET A 664 -12.16 -5.70 18.26
C MET A 664 -11.78 -7.14 17.86
N ASP A 665 -11.68 -7.38 16.55
CA ASP A 665 -11.13 -8.64 16.02
C ASP A 665 -9.68 -8.83 16.51
N ALA A 666 -9.31 -10.09 16.77
CA ALA A 666 -7.99 -10.49 17.23
C ALA A 666 -7.16 -11.16 16.12
N ASP A 667 -5.85 -11.25 16.36
CA ASP A 667 -4.85 -11.87 15.47
C ASP A 667 -4.78 -11.23 14.06
N VAL A 668 -5.26 -9.98 13.93
CA VAL A 668 -5.28 -9.22 12.66
C VAL A 668 -3.87 -8.69 12.37
N LYS A 669 -3.29 -9.11 11.23
CA LYS A 669 -1.99 -8.63 10.74
C LYS A 669 -2.14 -7.98 9.36
N ASP A 670 -1.67 -6.74 9.22
CA ASP A 670 -1.75 -5.95 7.98
C ASP A 670 -0.37 -5.48 7.49
N ASN A 671 -0.08 -5.66 6.21
CA ASN A 671 1.16 -5.22 5.55
C ASN A 671 0.90 -4.20 4.42
N SER A 672 -0.19 -3.45 4.56
CA SER A 672 -0.62 -2.39 3.63
C SER A 672 0.25 -1.14 3.81
N GLY A 673 0.24 -0.24 2.82
CA GLY A 673 1.11 0.93 2.82
C GLY A 673 0.96 1.80 1.58
N VAL A 674 2.05 2.46 1.18
CA VAL A 674 2.05 3.48 0.11
C VAL A 674 3.13 3.20 -0.93
N LYS A 675 2.82 3.39 -2.21
CA LYS A 675 3.81 3.47 -3.29
C LYS A 675 4.02 4.92 -3.73
N LEU A 676 5.28 5.33 -3.81
CA LEU A 676 5.71 6.62 -4.34
C LEU A 676 6.29 6.46 -5.75
N TYR A 677 5.95 7.39 -6.63
CA TYR A 677 6.52 7.54 -7.97
C TYR A 677 7.44 8.76 -7.95
N ILE A 678 8.75 8.57 -8.07
CA ILE A 678 9.77 9.61 -7.86
C ILE A 678 10.54 9.86 -9.16
N SER A 679 10.35 11.04 -9.74
CA SER A 679 11.06 11.51 -10.94
C SER A 679 12.47 11.97 -10.61
N LYS A 680 13.47 11.39 -11.30
CA LYS A 680 14.86 11.87 -11.26
C LYS A 680 15.03 13.25 -11.92
N LYS A 681 14.09 13.66 -12.78
CA LYS A 681 14.04 15.00 -13.37
C LYS A 681 13.13 15.93 -12.55
N ARG A 682 13.63 17.09 -12.16
CA ARG A 682 12.82 18.20 -11.63
C ARG A 682 11.77 18.67 -12.65
N ARG A 683 10.51 18.76 -12.23
CA ARG A 683 9.43 19.44 -12.97
C ARG A 683 9.44 20.96 -12.70
N GLU A 684 8.73 21.74 -13.52
CA GLU A 684 8.82 23.22 -13.53
C GLU A 684 8.48 23.88 -12.18
N HIS A 685 7.61 23.26 -11.39
CA HIS A 685 7.11 23.80 -10.13
C HIS A 685 7.21 22.75 -9.02
N ASP A 686 7.61 23.20 -7.83
CA ASP A 686 7.45 22.40 -6.61
C ASP A 686 5.98 22.41 -6.20
N ALA A 687 5.43 21.29 -5.73
CA ALA A 687 4.05 21.14 -5.31
C ALA A 687 3.90 21.20 -3.78
N GLY A 688 2.73 21.63 -3.31
CA GLY A 688 2.36 21.68 -1.90
C GLY A 688 0.89 21.30 -1.65
N LEU A 689 0.52 21.27 -0.38
CA LEU A 689 -0.82 20.95 0.12
C LEU A 689 -1.24 22.03 1.12
N LEU A 690 -2.51 22.46 1.05
CA LEU A 690 -3.12 23.44 1.95
C LEU A 690 -4.38 22.84 2.59
N GLU A 691 -4.40 22.75 3.91
CA GLU A 691 -5.53 22.23 4.68
C GLU A 691 -6.52 23.33 5.06
N LEU A 692 -7.81 23.10 4.80
CA LEU A 692 -8.93 23.95 5.20
C LEU A 692 -9.87 23.20 6.17
N GLY A 693 -10.71 23.92 6.91
CA GLY A 693 -11.63 23.32 7.89
C GLY A 693 -11.04 23.25 9.30
N ASP A 694 -10.95 22.04 9.87
CA ASP A 694 -10.37 21.77 11.21
C ASP A 694 -9.29 20.66 11.20
N PRO A 695 -8.16 20.86 10.49
CA PRO A 695 -7.09 19.86 10.40
C PRO A 695 -6.40 19.58 11.74
N SER A 696 -6.44 20.54 12.68
CA SER A 696 -5.90 20.34 14.03
C SER A 696 -6.87 19.63 14.99
N VAL A 697 -8.07 19.27 14.53
CA VAL A 697 -9.18 18.71 15.34
C VAL A 697 -9.45 19.60 16.58
N GLY A 698 -9.39 20.92 16.41
CA GLY A 698 -9.60 21.92 17.46
C GLY A 698 -11.01 21.91 18.06
N LEU A 699 -11.97 21.24 17.42
CA LEU A 699 -13.28 20.90 17.98
C LEU A 699 -13.29 19.66 18.91
N PHE A 700 -12.16 19.01 19.19
CA PHE A 700 -12.09 17.75 19.95
C PHE A 700 -13.04 17.69 21.18
N GLY A 701 -13.94 16.72 21.18
CA GLY A 701 -14.93 16.48 22.23
C GLY A 701 -16.21 17.33 22.15
N VAL A 702 -16.30 18.31 21.24
CA VAL A 702 -17.53 19.08 20.97
C VAL A 702 -18.57 18.15 20.35
N THR A 703 -19.80 18.18 20.86
CA THR A 703 -20.88 17.26 20.47
C THR A 703 -21.55 17.68 19.16
N VAL A 704 -21.74 16.73 18.24
CA VAL A 704 -22.52 16.90 17.01
C VAL A 704 -24.01 16.80 17.37
N PRO A 705 -24.87 17.79 17.05
CA PRO A 705 -26.28 17.75 17.39
C PRO A 705 -27.04 16.58 16.74
N SER A 706 -28.01 16.02 17.48
CA SER A 706 -28.93 15.00 16.96
C SER A 706 -29.84 15.54 15.84
N GLY A 707 -30.08 14.71 14.83
CA GLY A 707 -30.74 15.11 13.58
C GLY A 707 -29.74 15.67 12.57
N PHE A 708 -30.18 16.62 11.74
CA PHE A 708 -29.30 17.33 10.81
C PHE A 708 -28.55 18.46 11.53
N SER A 709 -27.29 18.66 11.18
CA SER A 709 -26.50 19.79 11.66
C SER A 709 -25.43 20.23 10.65
N LYS A 710 -24.83 21.40 10.87
CA LYS A 710 -23.63 21.84 10.15
C LYS A 710 -22.60 22.50 11.06
N VAL A 711 -21.38 22.60 10.57
CA VAL A 711 -20.32 23.49 11.06
C VAL A 711 -19.73 24.26 9.88
N GLU A 712 -19.21 25.46 10.12
CA GLU A 712 -18.70 26.35 9.07
C GLU A 712 -17.39 27.02 9.51
N PHE A 713 -16.37 26.92 8.65
CA PHE A 713 -15.02 27.43 8.86
C PHE A 713 -14.67 28.46 7.80
N THR A 714 -13.89 29.47 8.19
CA THR A 714 -13.37 30.50 7.31
C THR A 714 -11.84 30.48 7.33
N CYS A 715 -11.21 30.34 6.17
CA CYS A 715 -9.86 30.81 5.89
C CYS A 715 -9.98 32.26 5.37
N PRO A 716 -9.77 33.29 6.20
CA PRO A 716 -10.09 34.66 5.82
C PRO A 716 -9.03 35.27 4.90
N SER A 717 -9.41 36.32 4.16
CA SER A 717 -8.55 37.00 3.17
C SER A 717 -7.16 37.37 3.67
N GLU A 718 -7.04 37.75 4.94
CA GLU A 718 -5.79 38.13 5.60
C GLU A 718 -4.76 36.99 5.63
N CYS A 719 -5.21 35.73 5.59
CA CYS A 719 -4.36 34.54 5.57
C CYS A 719 -3.82 34.20 4.18
N THR A 720 -4.51 34.55 3.09
CA THR A 720 -3.97 34.41 1.73
C THR A 720 -3.25 35.67 1.24
N GLN A 721 -3.52 36.84 1.86
CA GLN A 721 -2.97 38.12 1.44
C GLN A 721 -1.42 38.19 1.48
N GLY A 722 -0.76 37.32 2.24
CA GLY A 722 0.70 37.20 2.29
C GLY A 722 1.34 36.43 1.13
N LEU A 723 0.55 35.83 0.23
CA LEU A 723 1.06 35.16 -0.96
C LEU A 723 1.80 36.13 -1.89
N GLU A 724 3.04 35.79 -2.27
CA GLU A 724 3.83 36.59 -3.21
C GLU A 724 3.30 36.52 -4.65
N ASN A 725 2.77 35.35 -5.04
CA ASN A 725 2.24 35.05 -6.37
C ASN A 725 0.97 34.19 -6.25
N PRO A 726 0.07 34.19 -7.26
CA PRO A 726 -1.03 33.23 -7.32
C PRO A 726 -0.54 31.78 -7.42
N VAL A 727 -1.33 30.84 -6.90
CA VAL A 727 -1.08 29.39 -7.01
C VAL A 727 -2.26 28.68 -7.66
N THR A 728 -1.96 27.68 -8.49
CA THR A 728 -2.95 26.83 -9.15
C THR A 728 -3.22 25.60 -8.29
N VAL A 729 -4.47 25.42 -7.89
CA VAL A 729 -4.96 24.20 -7.23
C VAL A 729 -5.34 23.19 -8.30
N TYR A 730 -4.78 21.97 -8.22
CA TYR A 730 -4.96 20.90 -9.20
C TYR A 730 -5.76 19.69 -8.67
N ALA A 731 -5.98 19.61 -7.35
CA ALA A 731 -6.93 18.66 -6.76
C ALA A 731 -7.45 19.13 -5.40
N SER A 732 -8.59 18.57 -4.97
CA SER A 732 -9.17 18.70 -3.63
C SER A 732 -9.61 17.32 -3.13
N SER A 733 -9.37 17.03 -1.85
CA SER A 733 -9.92 15.85 -1.18
C SER A 733 -10.71 16.28 0.05
N LEU A 734 -11.97 15.83 0.17
CA LEU A 734 -12.88 16.22 1.25
C LEU A 734 -13.02 15.08 2.26
N HIS A 735 -12.85 15.39 3.55
CA HIS A 735 -12.79 14.41 4.63
C HIS A 735 -13.74 14.74 5.80
N MET A 736 -14.59 13.78 6.13
CA MET A 736 -15.50 13.69 7.28
C MET A 736 -15.64 12.21 7.69
N HIS A 737 -16.21 11.91 8.85
CA HIS A 737 -16.42 10.54 9.31
C HIS A 737 -17.85 10.04 9.00
N GLN A 738 -18.30 8.98 9.70
CA GLN A 738 -19.48 8.18 9.37
C GLN A 738 -20.83 8.92 9.43
N SER A 739 -20.91 10.12 10.03
CA SER A 739 -22.14 10.93 10.07
C SER A 739 -22.13 12.12 9.12
N GLY A 740 -21.03 12.40 8.44
CA GLY A 740 -20.95 13.35 7.32
C GLY A 740 -21.85 12.95 6.16
N ILE A 741 -22.52 13.92 5.54
CA ILE A 741 -23.50 13.68 4.46
C ILE A 741 -23.38 14.64 3.27
N ALA A 742 -22.74 15.79 3.44
CA ALA A 742 -22.40 16.74 2.38
C ALA A 742 -21.27 17.66 2.87
N MET A 743 -20.44 18.18 1.96
CA MET A 743 -19.40 19.17 2.26
C MET A 743 -19.18 20.12 1.10
N HIS A 744 -19.12 21.43 1.37
CA HIS A 744 -18.87 22.48 0.37
C HIS A 744 -17.74 23.42 0.82
N THR A 745 -16.70 23.60 -0.01
CA THR A 745 -15.69 24.67 0.14
C THR A 745 -15.84 25.72 -0.96
N LYS A 746 -16.37 26.89 -0.59
CA LYS A 746 -16.56 28.04 -1.47
C LYS A 746 -15.35 28.98 -1.44
N GLN A 747 -15.02 29.60 -2.57
CA GLN A 747 -13.93 30.58 -2.71
C GLN A 747 -14.51 31.97 -3.00
N TYR A 748 -14.01 32.99 -2.32
CA TYR A 748 -14.42 34.38 -2.47
C TYR A 748 -13.23 35.25 -2.84
N ARG A 749 -13.43 36.22 -3.73
CA ARG A 749 -12.45 37.24 -4.11
C ARG A 749 -13.07 38.62 -3.99
N ALA A 750 -12.48 39.49 -3.17
CA ALA A 750 -13.04 40.80 -2.83
C ALA A 750 -14.54 40.75 -2.41
N ALA A 751 -14.90 39.74 -1.60
CA ALA A 751 -16.26 39.42 -1.13
C ALA A 751 -17.31 39.06 -2.20
N ALA A 752 -16.90 38.80 -3.45
CA ALA A 752 -17.74 38.11 -4.44
C ALA A 752 -17.40 36.61 -4.45
N GLU A 753 -18.42 35.76 -4.52
CA GLU A 753 -18.23 34.31 -4.70
C GLU A 753 -17.65 34.03 -6.09
N LEU A 754 -16.70 33.11 -6.17
CA LEU A 754 -16.19 32.60 -7.43
C LEU A 754 -16.98 31.34 -7.78
N GLU A 755 -17.88 31.48 -8.76
CA GLU A 755 -18.66 30.40 -9.38
C GLU A 755 -17.71 29.39 -10.07
N LEU A 756 -17.16 28.50 -9.26
CA LEU A 756 -16.20 27.46 -9.63
C LEU A 756 -16.88 26.10 -9.50
N SER A 757 -18.01 25.97 -10.19
CA SER A 757 -18.74 24.72 -10.35
C SER A 757 -17.81 23.62 -10.84
N ASP A 758 -18.06 22.39 -10.37
CA ASP A 758 -17.39 21.18 -10.86
C ASP A 758 -15.88 21.08 -10.53
N GLN A 759 -15.40 21.79 -9.49
CA GLN A 759 -13.98 21.82 -9.08
C GLN A 759 -13.64 20.91 -7.87
N GLY A 760 -14.34 19.78 -7.70
CA GLY A 760 -14.02 18.76 -6.68
C GLY A 760 -14.29 19.12 -5.22
N ARG A 761 -14.76 20.35 -4.95
CA ARG A 761 -14.87 20.97 -3.61
C ARG A 761 -16.31 21.06 -3.07
N GLU A 762 -17.30 20.56 -3.80
CA GLU A 762 -18.70 20.54 -3.35
C GLU A 762 -19.26 19.14 -3.62
N ILE A 763 -19.61 18.41 -2.55
CA ILE A 763 -20.16 17.05 -2.59
C ILE A 763 -21.50 17.03 -1.87
N GLU A 764 -22.56 16.73 -2.62
CA GLU A 764 -23.93 16.79 -2.10
C GLU A 764 -24.36 15.50 -1.38
N TYR A 765 -23.77 14.36 -1.73
CA TYR A 765 -24.04 13.04 -1.14
C TYR A 765 -22.72 12.38 -0.74
N TYR A 766 -22.14 12.85 0.37
CA TYR A 766 -20.90 12.30 0.89
C TYR A 766 -21.06 10.83 1.28
N ALA A 767 -20.06 10.01 0.96
CA ALA A 767 -20.00 8.61 1.35
C ALA A 767 -18.68 8.33 2.07
N PHE A 768 -18.76 7.96 3.35
CA PHE A 768 -17.62 7.58 4.17
C PHE A 768 -16.78 6.44 3.54
N ASP A 769 -17.44 5.52 2.84
CA ASP A 769 -16.82 4.39 2.13
C ASP A 769 -16.05 4.81 0.84
N TYR A 770 -16.09 6.10 0.47
CA TYR A 770 -15.60 6.60 -0.83
C TYR A 770 -15.14 8.07 -0.77
N GLN A 771 -13.88 8.28 -0.39
CA GLN A 771 -13.26 9.56 -0.09
C GLN A 771 -12.11 9.85 -1.06
N ASP A 772 -12.45 10.16 -2.31
CA ASP A 772 -11.48 10.29 -3.39
C ASP A 772 -10.90 11.71 -3.54
N THR A 773 -9.66 11.79 -4.03
CA THR A 773 -8.99 13.05 -4.40
C THR A 773 -9.48 13.51 -5.77
N ASN A 774 -10.33 14.52 -5.79
CA ASN A 774 -11.01 15.00 -6.99
C ASN A 774 -10.14 16.03 -7.73
N ALA A 775 -9.85 15.77 -9.01
CA ALA A 775 -9.08 16.69 -9.84
C ALA A 775 -9.83 18.02 -10.06
N ALA A 776 -9.06 19.11 -9.98
CA ALA A 776 -9.51 20.50 -10.04
C ALA A 776 -8.55 21.34 -10.91
N SER A 777 -8.94 22.57 -11.24
CA SER A 777 -8.08 23.52 -11.96
C SER A 777 -8.54 24.97 -11.72
N PHE A 778 -8.11 25.56 -10.60
CA PHE A 778 -8.46 26.95 -10.28
C PHE A 778 -7.30 27.73 -9.66
N GLN A 779 -7.34 29.07 -9.82
CA GLN A 779 -6.30 29.98 -9.33
C GLN A 779 -6.71 30.61 -7.99
N LEU A 780 -5.88 30.39 -6.98
CA LEU A 780 -5.92 31.03 -5.66
C LEU A 780 -5.01 32.28 -5.72
N GLN A 781 -5.57 33.45 -5.42
CA GLN A 781 -4.88 34.75 -5.49
C GLN A 781 -4.67 35.36 -4.08
N PRO A 782 -3.68 36.26 -3.91
CA PRO A 782 -3.48 36.94 -2.65
C PRO A 782 -4.69 37.80 -2.26
N GLY A 783 -5.33 37.49 -1.13
CA GLY A 783 -6.55 38.17 -0.66
C GLY A 783 -7.86 37.42 -0.96
N ASP A 784 -7.79 36.20 -1.46
CA ASP A 784 -8.94 35.28 -1.53
C ASP A 784 -9.32 34.71 -0.15
N GLU A 785 -10.59 34.36 0.03
CA GLU A 785 -11.14 33.79 1.27
C GLU A 785 -11.86 32.47 0.95
N PHE A 786 -11.72 31.45 1.82
CA PHE A 786 -12.43 30.16 1.66
C PHE A 786 -13.39 29.91 2.81
N HIS A 787 -14.61 29.46 2.48
CA HIS A 787 -15.62 29.04 3.46
C HIS A 787 -15.90 27.55 3.28
N SER A 788 -15.45 26.71 4.23
CA SER A 788 -15.67 25.27 4.23
C SER A 788 -16.80 24.91 5.19
N THR A 789 -17.84 24.27 4.67
CA THR A 789 -19.04 23.87 5.41
C THR A 789 -19.23 22.37 5.36
N CYS A 790 -19.24 21.72 6.53
CA CYS A 790 -19.54 20.29 6.65
C CYS A 790 -20.93 20.08 7.26
N TYR A 791 -21.67 19.12 6.71
CA TYR A 791 -23.04 18.78 7.11
C TYR A 791 -23.09 17.35 7.64
N TYR A 792 -23.85 17.12 8.72
CA TYR A 792 -23.95 15.83 9.39
C TYR A 792 -25.40 15.40 9.65
N GLN A 793 -25.65 14.10 9.69
CA GLN A 793 -26.91 13.49 10.15
C GLN A 793 -26.62 12.45 11.24
N THR A 794 -27.02 12.74 12.47
CA THR A 794 -26.86 11.80 13.60
C THR A 794 -28.21 11.37 14.18
N ALA A 795 -28.26 10.17 14.79
CA ALA A 795 -29.49 9.61 15.35
C ALA A 795 -30.07 10.46 16.51
N ALA A 796 -31.36 10.31 16.80
CA ALA A 796 -32.08 11.06 17.85
C ALA A 796 -31.59 10.82 19.30
N SER A 797 -30.64 9.91 19.49
CA SER A 797 -29.96 9.61 20.76
C SER A 797 -28.46 9.41 20.58
N SER A 798 -27.86 10.09 19.59
CA SER A 798 -26.43 10.09 19.32
C SER A 798 -25.61 10.72 20.45
N ASN A 799 -24.37 10.26 20.60
CA ASN A 799 -23.35 10.88 21.46
C ASN A 799 -22.09 11.26 20.67
N VAL A 800 -22.22 11.36 19.33
CA VAL A 800 -21.16 11.70 18.37
C VAL A 800 -20.56 13.06 18.71
N LYS A 801 -19.24 13.16 18.56
CA LYS A 801 -18.44 14.35 18.83
C LYS A 801 -17.39 14.50 17.75
N PHE A 802 -16.80 15.67 17.62
CA PHE A 802 -15.54 15.84 16.89
C PHE A 802 -14.41 15.12 17.62
N GLY A 803 -13.53 14.44 16.88
CA GLY A 803 -12.52 13.55 17.46
C GLY A 803 -11.77 12.74 16.41
N LEU A 804 -11.10 11.66 16.84
CA LEU A 804 -10.19 10.90 15.97
C LEU A 804 -10.79 9.60 15.44
N ALA A 805 -11.65 8.92 16.20
CA ALA A 805 -12.22 7.64 15.76
C ALA A 805 -13.28 7.83 14.66
N SER A 806 -13.49 6.82 13.81
CA SER A 806 -14.47 6.88 12.71
C SER A 806 -15.94 7.01 13.15
N ASN A 807 -16.24 6.86 14.44
CA ASN A 807 -17.54 7.14 15.06
C ASN A 807 -17.61 8.50 15.82
N GLU A 808 -16.49 9.22 15.86
CA GLU A 808 -16.38 10.66 16.11
C GLU A 808 -16.41 11.39 14.74
N GLU A 809 -16.07 12.68 14.66
CA GLU A 809 -16.18 13.49 13.43
C GLU A 809 -15.02 14.44 13.14
N MET A 810 -14.87 14.76 11.86
CA MET A 810 -13.90 15.73 11.31
C MET A 810 -14.55 16.60 10.21
N CYS A 811 -13.81 17.61 9.75
CA CYS A 811 -14.18 18.45 8.61
C CYS A 811 -12.92 19.05 7.99
N ILE A 812 -12.37 18.44 6.95
CA ILE A 812 -11.11 18.87 6.32
C ILE A 812 -11.24 18.87 4.79
N ASP A 813 -10.70 19.89 4.13
CA ASP A 813 -10.51 19.94 2.67
C ASP A 813 -9.02 20.14 2.38
N PHE A 814 -8.42 19.16 1.69
CA PHE A 814 -7.02 19.12 1.33
C PHE A 814 -6.82 19.66 -0.10
N LEU A 815 -6.42 20.93 -0.23
CA LEU A 815 -6.16 21.55 -1.53
C LEU A 815 -4.71 21.31 -1.98
N TYR A 816 -4.54 20.53 -3.05
CA TYR A 816 -3.23 20.25 -3.66
C TYR A 816 -2.89 21.34 -4.70
N TYR A 817 -1.74 22.01 -4.57
CA TYR A 817 -1.41 23.21 -5.37
C TYR A 817 0.04 23.28 -5.85
N TYR A 818 0.29 24.15 -6.82
CA TYR A 818 1.63 24.59 -7.24
C TYR A 818 1.61 26.06 -7.72
N PRO A 819 2.76 26.78 -7.71
CA PRO A 819 4.00 26.42 -7.05
C PRO A 819 3.87 26.43 -5.51
N LEU A 820 4.74 25.68 -4.83
CA LEU A 820 4.91 25.71 -3.39
C LEU A 820 5.11 27.15 -2.88
N SER A 821 4.59 27.46 -1.70
CA SER A 821 4.49 28.83 -1.20
C SER A 821 4.96 28.94 0.24
N SER A 822 6.07 29.63 0.42
CA SER A 822 6.72 29.90 1.70
C SER A 822 5.79 30.56 2.72
N HIS A 823 4.78 31.31 2.27
CA HIS A 823 3.75 31.90 3.12
C HIS A 823 2.77 30.86 3.68
N PHE A 824 2.35 29.86 2.88
CA PHE A 824 1.54 28.74 3.38
C PHE A 824 2.37 27.79 4.26
N GLU A 825 3.65 27.57 3.92
CA GLU A 825 4.58 26.82 4.79
C GLU A 825 4.77 27.50 6.15
N ALA A 826 4.86 28.83 6.19
CA ALA A 826 4.96 29.61 7.43
C ALA A 826 3.67 29.60 8.29
N MET A 827 2.52 29.21 7.71
CA MET A 827 1.28 28.92 8.44
C MET A 827 1.11 27.42 8.76
N GLY A 828 2.16 26.62 8.58
CA GLY A 828 2.15 25.18 8.88
C GLY A 828 1.40 24.33 7.87
N GLY A 829 1.14 24.84 6.65
CA GLY A 829 0.33 24.13 5.65
C GLY A 829 -1.18 24.21 5.86
N ALA A 830 -1.65 24.88 6.92
CA ALA A 830 -3.07 24.94 7.27
C ALA A 830 -3.62 26.38 7.28
N CYS A 831 -4.85 26.55 6.75
CA CYS A 831 -5.69 27.73 6.94
C CYS A 831 -7.05 27.36 7.56
N GLY A 832 -7.04 26.38 8.46
CA GLY A 832 -8.20 25.96 9.27
C GLY A 832 -8.17 26.46 10.71
N LEU A 833 -9.10 25.96 11.52
CA LEU A 833 -9.11 26.13 12.97
C LEU A 833 -7.79 25.61 13.58
N GLY A 834 -7.28 26.32 14.60
CA GLY A 834 -5.97 26.09 15.21
C GLY A 834 -4.82 26.84 14.52
N SER A 835 -4.94 27.12 13.22
CA SER A 835 -4.05 28.01 12.47
C SER A 835 -4.74 29.37 12.20
N CYS A 836 -4.49 29.99 11.04
CA CYS A 836 -4.99 31.31 10.66
C CYS A 836 -6.53 31.35 10.43
N GLY A 837 -7.17 30.19 10.29
CA GLY A 837 -8.62 30.07 10.10
C GLY A 837 -9.42 30.19 11.40
N ARG A 838 -10.75 30.24 11.26
CA ARG A 838 -11.70 30.35 12.40
C ARG A 838 -13.01 29.62 12.11
N ILE A 839 -13.67 29.14 13.16
CA ILE A 839 -15.10 28.82 13.11
C ILE A 839 -15.88 30.13 12.86
N SER A 840 -16.70 30.20 11.81
CA SER A 840 -17.63 31.32 11.60
C SER A 840 -18.94 31.13 12.37
N GLN A 841 -19.42 29.89 12.42
CA GLN A 841 -20.67 29.48 13.06
C GLN A 841 -20.41 28.22 13.88
N ALA A 842 -20.74 28.26 15.17
CA ALA A 842 -20.71 27.07 16.02
C ALA A 842 -21.61 25.96 15.47
N VAL A 843 -21.35 24.70 15.84
CA VAL A 843 -22.10 23.53 15.35
C VAL A 843 -23.59 23.73 15.61
N THR A 844 -24.40 23.78 14.54
CA THR A 844 -25.79 24.23 14.57
C THR A 844 -26.73 23.18 13.98
N SER A 845 -27.83 22.90 14.66
CA SER A 845 -28.90 22.04 14.14
C SER A 845 -29.61 22.69 12.95
N LEU A 846 -29.94 21.87 11.94
CA LEU A 846 -30.73 22.24 10.78
C LEU A 846 -32.10 21.55 10.81
N SER A 847 -33.12 22.19 10.25
CA SER A 847 -34.34 21.50 9.86
C SER A 847 -34.12 20.69 8.56
N SER A 848 -34.91 19.65 8.33
CA SER A 848 -34.83 18.85 7.10
C SER A 848 -34.99 19.69 5.83
N THR A 849 -35.78 20.78 5.86
CA THR A 849 -35.86 21.72 4.72
C THR A 849 -34.53 22.41 4.47
N GLN A 850 -33.91 22.99 5.50
CA GLN A 850 -32.61 23.66 5.38
C GLN A 850 -31.46 22.72 4.99
N PHE A 851 -31.60 21.42 5.22
CA PHE A 851 -30.65 20.42 4.70
C PHE A 851 -30.99 20.01 3.27
N ASN A 852 -32.25 19.85 2.91
CA ASN A 852 -32.64 19.60 1.52
C ASN A 852 -32.23 20.77 0.60
N ASP A 853 -32.25 22.01 1.10
CA ASP A 853 -31.76 23.21 0.39
C ASP A 853 -30.23 23.18 0.11
N VAL A 854 -29.48 22.22 0.69
CA VAL A 854 -28.04 21.99 0.42
C VAL A 854 -27.85 21.16 -0.85
N LYS A 855 -28.80 20.26 -1.15
CA LYS A 855 -28.75 19.35 -2.28
C LYS A 855 -29.45 20.01 -3.48
N GLN A 856 -28.68 20.30 -4.51
CA GLN A 856 -29.19 20.74 -5.82
C GLN A 856 -29.69 19.54 -6.62
N TRP A 857 -29.24 18.33 -6.25
CA TRP A 857 -29.53 17.06 -6.89
C TRP A 857 -30.38 16.09 -6.05
N PRO A 858 -31.39 15.42 -6.63
CA PRO A 858 -32.15 15.86 -7.80
C PRO A 858 -32.94 17.13 -7.44
N SER A 859 -33.24 17.94 -8.44
CA SER A 859 -34.09 19.12 -8.27
C SER A 859 -35.53 18.74 -7.92
N ASN A 860 -36.30 19.65 -7.32
CA ASN A 860 -37.73 19.45 -7.08
C ASN A 860 -38.58 19.68 -8.36
N SER A 861 -38.24 18.99 -9.45
CA SER A 861 -39.04 18.81 -10.67
C SER A 861 -40.24 17.91 -10.40
N SER A 862 -41.11 18.32 -9.47
CA SER A 862 -42.24 17.52 -9.02
C SER A 862 -43.08 17.02 -10.20
N CYS A 863 -43.25 15.69 -10.32
CA CYS A 863 -44.17 14.97 -11.21
C CYS A 863 -45.60 15.53 -11.12
N THR A 864 -45.83 16.67 -11.77
CA THR A 864 -47.11 17.39 -11.76
C THR A 864 -47.93 16.81 -12.89
N SER A 865 -48.98 16.08 -12.52
CA SER A 865 -49.72 15.17 -13.40
C SER A 865 -50.61 15.87 -14.42
N THR A 866 -49.98 16.57 -15.36
CA THR A 866 -50.53 16.96 -16.66
C THR A 866 -49.71 16.30 -17.76
N LEU A 867 -49.90 14.98 -17.89
CA LEU A 867 -49.72 14.31 -19.18
C LEU A 867 -50.53 15.07 -20.22
N ASP A 868 -49.88 15.82 -21.11
CA ASP A 868 -50.55 16.29 -22.33
C ASP A 868 -50.73 15.06 -23.22
N SER A 869 -51.92 14.45 -23.15
CA SER A 869 -52.21 13.14 -23.72
C SER A 869 -52.39 13.20 -25.24
N THR A 870 -51.32 13.61 -25.93
CA THR A 870 -51.18 13.56 -27.38
C THR A 870 -50.24 12.40 -27.73
N PRO A 871 -50.76 11.26 -28.21
CA PRO A 871 -49.89 10.19 -28.69
C PRO A 871 -49.12 10.69 -29.93
N PRO A 872 -47.83 10.33 -30.09
CA PRO A 872 -47.03 10.80 -31.23
C PRO A 872 -47.69 10.41 -32.55
N SER A 873 -47.94 11.40 -33.40
CA SER A 873 -48.69 11.23 -34.65
C SER A 873 -47.89 10.42 -35.67
N SER A 874 -48.45 9.32 -36.13
CA SER A 874 -47.83 8.38 -37.09
C SER A 874 -47.85 8.91 -38.54
N ASP A 875 -47.30 10.11 -38.76
CA ASP A 875 -47.28 10.79 -40.06
C ASP A 875 -45.93 10.59 -40.77
N ILE A 876 -45.75 9.41 -41.38
CA ILE A 876 -44.72 9.17 -42.39
C ILE A 876 -45.22 9.73 -43.73
N PRO A 877 -44.57 10.74 -44.34
CA PRO A 877 -44.95 11.21 -45.68
C PRO A 877 -44.64 10.13 -46.74
N PRO A 878 -45.56 9.81 -47.66
CA PRO A 878 -45.29 8.84 -48.71
C PRO A 878 -44.29 9.40 -49.74
N PRO A 879 -43.40 8.57 -50.32
CA PRO A 879 -42.43 9.01 -51.31
C PRO A 879 -43.13 9.41 -52.62
N SER A 880 -43.00 10.68 -53.01
CA SER A 880 -43.44 11.17 -54.32
C SER A 880 -42.32 11.01 -55.34
N SER A 881 -42.60 10.28 -56.42
CA SER A 881 -41.79 10.33 -57.62
C SER A 881 -42.06 11.64 -58.36
N ASP A 882 -41.02 12.30 -58.86
CA ASP A 882 -40.78 12.51 -60.30
C ASP A 882 -39.42 13.19 -60.50
N ALA A 883 -38.98 13.35 -61.76
CA ALA A 883 -37.57 13.59 -62.11
C ALA A 883 -37.35 14.84 -62.99
N GLU A 884 -36.07 15.15 -63.22
CA GLU A 884 -35.53 16.16 -64.16
C GLU A 884 -35.77 17.64 -63.74
N THR A 885 -34.91 18.63 -64.03
CA THR A 885 -33.82 18.72 -65.04
C THR A 885 -32.68 19.69 -64.59
N SER A 886 -31.54 19.67 -65.31
CA SER A 886 -30.54 20.75 -65.58
C SER A 886 -30.77 22.17 -65.00
N GLU A 887 -29.78 23.00 -64.61
CA GLU A 887 -28.30 23.07 -64.73
C GLU A 887 -27.84 24.32 -63.91
N SER A 888 -26.57 24.72 -63.66
CA SER A 888 -25.16 24.30 -63.86
C SER A 888 -24.29 25.17 -62.89
N ASN A 889 -22.95 25.26 -62.81
CA ASN A 889 -21.79 24.72 -63.54
C ASN A 889 -20.50 24.74 -62.62
N ASP A 890 -19.35 24.34 -63.17
CA ASP A 890 -17.93 24.75 -62.93
C ASP A 890 -17.52 25.60 -61.69
N SER A 891 -16.33 25.41 -61.07
CA SER A 891 -15.21 24.49 -61.40
C SER A 891 -14.18 24.35 -60.26
N SER A 892 -13.35 23.29 -60.34
CA SER A 892 -12.12 23.02 -59.58
C SER A 892 -12.25 22.71 -58.07
N GLY A 893 -11.55 21.73 -57.48
CA GLY A 893 -10.95 20.53 -58.10
C GLY A 893 -9.58 20.11 -57.53
N HIS A 894 -9.58 19.16 -56.59
CA HIS A 894 -8.54 18.13 -56.41
C HIS A 894 -9.12 16.93 -55.63
N SER A 895 -8.60 15.72 -55.88
CA SER A 895 -9.01 14.49 -55.18
C SER A 895 -7.86 13.92 -54.37
N PRO A 896 -8.16 13.09 -53.35
CA PRO A 896 -7.70 11.71 -53.43
C PRO A 896 -8.85 10.68 -53.50
N LYS A 897 -8.49 9.43 -53.78
CA LYS A 897 -9.41 8.35 -54.16
C LYS A 897 -10.13 7.74 -52.96
N VAL A 898 -11.45 7.54 -53.07
CA VAL A 898 -12.17 6.52 -52.30
C VAL A 898 -12.35 5.28 -53.19
N SER A 899 -12.08 4.09 -52.66
CA SER A 899 -12.31 2.81 -53.36
C SER A 899 -13.73 2.30 -53.14
N SER A 900 -14.38 1.79 -54.20
CA SER A 900 -15.74 1.27 -54.12
C SER A 900 -15.87 0.04 -53.21
N GLN A 901 -16.82 0.10 -52.27
CA GLN A 901 -17.43 -1.09 -51.69
C GLN A 901 -18.74 -1.43 -52.42
N SER A 902 -19.24 -2.65 -52.21
CA SER A 902 -20.22 -3.31 -53.08
C SER A 902 -21.53 -3.64 -52.38
N PRO A 903 -22.68 -3.67 -53.09
CA PRO A 903 -24.00 -3.96 -52.51
C PRO A 903 -24.15 -5.47 -52.18
N GLY A 904 -23.55 -5.92 -51.08
CA GLY A 904 -23.59 -7.32 -50.62
C GLY A 904 -24.66 -7.62 -49.55
N ALA A 905 -24.83 -6.73 -48.56
CA ALA A 905 -25.57 -7.02 -47.32
C ALA A 905 -27.05 -7.40 -47.53
N TYR A 906 -27.77 -6.63 -48.37
CA TYR A 906 -29.21 -6.85 -48.62
C TYR A 906 -29.55 -8.23 -49.23
N ALA A 907 -28.60 -8.86 -49.95
CA ALA A 907 -28.80 -10.20 -50.50
C ALA A 907 -28.66 -11.30 -49.43
N ALA A 908 -27.85 -11.07 -48.39
CA ALA A 908 -27.66 -12.01 -47.28
C ALA A 908 -28.90 -12.04 -46.36
N PHE A 909 -29.42 -10.88 -45.98
CA PHE A 909 -30.60 -10.76 -45.10
C PHE A 909 -31.83 -11.51 -45.64
N MET A 910 -32.13 -11.35 -46.94
CA MET A 910 -33.22 -12.08 -47.61
C MET A 910 -33.05 -13.61 -47.58
N LEU A 911 -31.81 -14.11 -47.63
CA LEU A 911 -31.50 -15.53 -47.58
C LEU A 911 -31.64 -16.12 -46.17
N VAL A 912 -31.23 -15.38 -45.13
CA VAL A 912 -31.40 -15.81 -43.73
C VAL A 912 -32.89 -15.90 -43.36
N ALA A 913 -33.68 -14.88 -43.70
CA ALA A 913 -35.12 -14.86 -43.44
C ALA A 913 -35.86 -16.06 -44.07
N TYR A 914 -35.49 -16.44 -45.30
CA TYR A 914 -36.09 -17.59 -45.99
C TYR A 914 -35.75 -18.93 -45.33
N CYS A 915 -34.53 -19.06 -44.78
CA CYS A 915 -34.10 -20.27 -44.07
C CYS A 915 -34.80 -20.44 -42.70
N VAL A 916 -35.00 -19.35 -41.95
CA VAL A 916 -35.72 -19.39 -40.67
C VAL A 916 -37.19 -19.80 -40.88
N PHE A 917 -37.86 -19.22 -41.88
CA PHE A 917 -39.27 -19.55 -42.18
C PHE A 917 -39.46 -21.00 -42.64
N ALA A 918 -38.45 -21.61 -43.27
CA ALA A 918 -38.47 -23.01 -43.69
C ALA A 918 -38.26 -24.00 -42.53
N LEU A 919 -37.66 -23.58 -41.40
CA LEU A 919 -37.39 -24.43 -40.24
C LEU A 919 -38.55 -24.49 -39.23
N GLN A 920 -39.52 -23.57 -39.30
CA GLN A 920 -40.70 -23.55 -38.41
C GLN A 920 -41.88 -24.44 -38.88
N GLN A 921 -41.77 -25.17 -39.99
CA GLN A 921 -42.82 -26.07 -40.50
C GLN A 921 -42.31 -27.48 -40.89
N GLY A 922 -41.34 -28.02 -40.13
CA GLY A 922 -40.79 -29.37 -40.31
C GLY A 922 -41.04 -30.30 -39.12
#